data_AF-A0A7M4EWA9-F1
#
_entry.id   AF-A0A7M4EWA9-F1
#
_cell.length_a   1.000
_cell.length_b   1.000
_cell.length_c   1.000
_cell.angle_alpha   90.00
_cell.angle_beta   90.00
_cell.angle_gamma   90.00
#
_symmetry.space_group_name_H-M   'P 1'
#
loop_
_entity.id
_entity.type
_entity.pdbx_description
1 polymer ?
#
loop_
_entity_poly.entity_id
_entity_poly.type
_entity_poly.pdbx_seq_one_letter_code
_entity_poly.pdbx_strand_id
1 'polypeptide(L)'
;MNQESSPSELPGGQDPLLLLKTLQSLWTKKEMKKLKEETRRGFAGLEDPLAGLLDMLESSSDWKGKGHSLGYYITNELQLWIKEHPAVQQIGLKLKKLQARVFRILVQCQPNLIDPLINIYQLLTADRSYLLGHVSHLYYNGKYKEAVILSIKLRLQQDQDLEKMCTPLLLQDKTNLVEAYVAEYPNLQCKLLQILDAWREPSFNIKDISRQYQGLIDYRPDKFNHKTLSKLVFRLLKQYNLDPALCPNVINQQHLGSLKYLFYKRFVEKSMTQENWTDHVQSTVGDNRWLQEQLIHLLVSYCDLNTAARWAFHYNFPKENLPYGVADELQRLKIQERVEDAERTDDYEEDRKKNYYQLPIPRENIHFLQTWDEMQQCREQVLQPGQVIGIDMEWRPSFGSVGRSRVSLLQLAVKDQVFLLDLLQFQEEVEQEKLAHFIQTLFSDPAITKLGYGMSGDLASLAAMCSTFKNLNREVQGTVDLFTVDKQLQKCFRDWRKDVRKVDVLSQEQSCEDRGFRQTEKGLSLLVQHVLGKPLDKTEQLSNWEKRPLREEQILYAASDAYCLLEVYRKLSEDPAAFGLSSDLSESLVEKQATKSRAKKPLNKQKMPSTSKQQSKGVVREASSPSPITSPKEFSVVCDNMLQGLGRYLRCLGVDVRMLENDDDHRKAAEIAWQEGRVILTSGLPYQMLQSQVGEGRCFSVNCSEKAREQALQVLKHFNVQVALADIFSRCQCIS
;
A
#
# COMPACT_ATOMS: atom_id res chain seq x y z
N MET A 1 -72.12 68.37 -22.15
CA MET A 1 -71.16 69.29 -22.81
C MET A 1 -70.13 69.64 -21.75
N ASN A 2 -69.14 68.78 -21.51
CA ASN A 2 -67.97 68.48 -22.34
C ASN A 2 -66.78 69.36 -21.90
N GLN A 3 -65.91 68.79 -21.09
CA GLN A 3 -64.49 68.78 -21.41
C GLN A 3 -63.86 67.52 -20.81
N GLU A 4 -63.15 66.79 -21.65
CA GLU A 4 -62.44 65.55 -21.30
C GLU A 4 -61.13 65.90 -20.60
N SER A 5 -60.75 65.13 -19.58
CA SER A 5 -59.37 65.04 -19.11
C SER A 5 -58.93 63.58 -19.19
N SER A 6 -58.03 63.31 -20.15
CA SER A 6 -57.55 61.97 -20.49
C SER A 6 -56.86 61.28 -19.30
N PRO A 7 -56.91 59.93 -19.23
CA PRO A 7 -56.17 59.20 -18.20
C PRO A 7 -54.66 59.36 -18.43
N SER A 8 -53.93 59.80 -17.40
CA SER A 8 -52.47 59.82 -17.42
C SER A 8 -51.93 58.40 -17.51
N GLU A 9 -51.17 58.12 -18.55
CA GLU A 9 -50.61 56.81 -18.86
C GLU A 9 -49.76 56.26 -17.71
N LEU A 10 -49.91 54.96 -17.41
CA LEU A 10 -48.96 54.23 -16.58
C LEU A 10 -47.58 54.29 -17.26
N PRO A 11 -46.49 54.65 -16.55
CA PRO A 11 -45.17 54.68 -17.16
C PRO A 11 -44.77 53.26 -17.57
N GLY A 12 -44.58 53.05 -18.88
CA GLY A 12 -44.15 51.77 -19.41
C GLY A 12 -42.83 51.32 -18.78
N GLY A 13 -42.78 50.07 -18.32
CA GLY A 13 -41.61 49.50 -17.65
C GLY A 13 -40.34 49.58 -18.50
N GLN A 14 -39.19 49.71 -17.85
CA GLN A 14 -37.91 49.81 -18.53
C GLN A 14 -37.60 48.49 -19.29
N ASP A 15 -37.20 48.59 -20.56
CA ASP A 15 -36.80 47.42 -21.37
C ASP A 15 -35.51 46.77 -20.81
N PRO A 16 -35.53 45.47 -20.42
CA PRO A 16 -34.35 44.75 -19.95
C PRO A 16 -33.17 44.78 -20.93
N LEU A 17 -33.41 44.78 -22.25
CA LEU A 17 -32.37 44.78 -23.26
C LEU A 17 -31.74 46.17 -23.46
N LEU A 18 -32.51 47.25 -23.24
CA LEU A 18 -32.00 48.61 -23.20
C LEU A 18 -31.15 48.87 -21.93
N LEU A 19 -31.59 48.33 -20.80
CA LEU A 19 -30.79 48.31 -19.57
C LEU A 19 -29.46 47.55 -19.80
N LEU A 20 -29.50 46.35 -20.38
CA LEU A 20 -28.30 45.57 -20.68
C LEU A 20 -27.28 46.32 -21.55
N LYS A 21 -27.73 47.00 -22.62
CA LYS A 21 -26.84 47.83 -23.46
C LYS A 21 -26.16 48.95 -22.66
N THR A 22 -26.90 49.57 -21.74
CA THR A 22 -26.37 50.60 -20.84
C THR A 22 -25.31 50.02 -19.90
N LEU A 23 -25.59 48.87 -19.28
CA LEU A 23 -24.66 48.19 -18.39
C LEU A 23 -23.41 47.67 -19.14
N GLN A 24 -23.54 47.21 -20.38
CA GLN A 24 -22.42 46.84 -21.25
C GLN A 24 -21.49 48.04 -21.54
N SER A 25 -22.05 49.22 -21.79
CA SER A 25 -21.29 50.46 -21.98
C SER A 25 -20.50 50.86 -20.72
N LEU A 26 -21.11 50.73 -19.53
CA LEU A 26 -20.44 51.03 -18.25
C LEU A 26 -19.40 49.98 -17.87
N TRP A 27 -19.66 48.71 -18.17
CA TRP A 27 -18.73 47.59 -17.96
C TRP A 27 -17.46 47.72 -18.80
N THR A 28 -17.62 48.01 -20.09
CA THR A 28 -16.49 48.25 -21.02
C THR A 28 -15.66 49.46 -20.63
N LYS A 29 -16.29 50.53 -20.10
CA LYS A 29 -15.59 51.70 -19.53
C LYS A 29 -15.02 51.47 -18.11
N LYS A 30 -15.29 50.33 -17.47
CA LYS A 30 -14.90 50.00 -16.09
C LYS A 30 -15.43 50.98 -15.03
N GLU A 31 -16.56 51.65 -15.27
CA GLU A 31 -17.15 52.65 -14.36
C GLU A 31 -17.94 51.99 -13.21
N MET A 32 -17.26 51.18 -12.39
CA MET A 32 -17.90 50.24 -11.44
C MET A 32 -18.86 50.88 -10.41
N LYS A 33 -18.65 52.13 -10.00
CA LYS A 33 -19.58 52.83 -9.07
C LYS A 33 -20.92 53.12 -9.74
N LYS A 34 -20.90 53.81 -10.87
CA LYS A 34 -22.09 54.08 -11.69
C LYS A 34 -22.74 52.80 -12.17
N LEU A 35 -21.96 51.79 -12.57
CA LEU A 35 -22.49 50.47 -12.93
C LEU A 35 -23.37 49.91 -11.82
N LYS A 36 -22.95 49.98 -10.54
CA LYS A 36 -23.76 49.50 -9.42
C LYS A 36 -25.04 50.31 -9.23
N GLU A 37 -24.93 51.63 -9.28
CA GLU A 37 -26.07 52.57 -9.15
C GLU A 37 -27.10 52.33 -10.26
N GLU A 38 -26.65 52.23 -11.51
CA GLU A 38 -27.47 51.96 -12.70
C GLU A 38 -28.07 50.56 -12.70
N THR A 39 -27.35 49.53 -12.27
CA THR A 39 -27.90 48.16 -12.12
C THR A 39 -29.04 48.16 -11.11
N ARG A 40 -28.85 48.76 -9.92
CA ARG A 40 -29.88 48.80 -8.86
C ARG A 40 -31.08 49.67 -9.25
N ARG A 41 -30.84 50.83 -9.87
CA ARG A 41 -31.91 51.70 -10.41
C ARG A 41 -32.68 50.99 -11.52
N GLY A 42 -31.97 50.30 -12.41
CA GLY A 42 -32.54 49.52 -13.49
C GLY A 42 -33.50 48.44 -12.98
N PHE A 43 -33.08 47.62 -12.01
CA PHE A 43 -33.95 46.60 -11.41
C PHE A 43 -35.22 47.19 -10.79
N ALA A 44 -35.16 48.36 -10.17
CA ALA A 44 -36.33 49.03 -9.63
C ALA A 44 -37.29 49.59 -10.70
N GLY A 45 -36.82 49.76 -11.95
CA GLY A 45 -37.60 50.21 -13.09
C GLY A 45 -38.14 49.08 -14.00
N LEU A 46 -37.78 47.82 -13.74
CA LEU A 46 -38.30 46.66 -14.47
C LEU A 46 -39.67 46.23 -13.93
N GLU A 47 -40.60 45.88 -14.83
CA GLU A 47 -41.93 45.37 -14.46
C GLU A 47 -41.86 43.97 -13.79
N ASP A 48 -40.95 43.11 -14.27
CA ASP A 48 -40.58 41.86 -13.60
C ASP A 48 -39.04 41.72 -13.60
N PRO A 49 -38.36 42.05 -12.50
CA PRO A 49 -36.90 41.95 -12.40
C PRO A 49 -36.35 40.52 -12.54
N LEU A 50 -37.16 39.50 -12.22
CA LEU A 50 -36.77 38.09 -12.37
C LEU A 50 -36.87 37.65 -13.84
N ALA A 51 -37.92 38.06 -14.55
CA ALA A 51 -38.01 37.81 -15.99
C ALA A 51 -36.92 38.58 -16.75
N GLY A 52 -36.73 39.86 -16.43
CA GLY A 52 -35.75 40.73 -17.09
C GLY A 52 -34.31 40.25 -16.94
N LEU A 53 -33.93 39.64 -15.81
CA LEU A 53 -32.62 39.00 -15.69
C LEU A 53 -32.45 37.85 -16.69
N LEU A 54 -33.48 37.03 -16.91
CA LEU A 54 -33.43 35.94 -17.88
C LEU A 54 -33.35 36.48 -19.31
N ASP A 55 -34.09 37.54 -19.64
CA ASP A 55 -34.02 38.20 -20.94
C ASP A 55 -32.60 38.75 -21.22
N MET A 56 -31.95 39.31 -20.19
CA MET A 56 -30.56 39.78 -20.27
C MET A 56 -29.56 38.63 -20.43
N LEU A 57 -29.71 37.54 -19.68
CA LEU A 57 -28.81 36.37 -19.80
C LEU A 57 -29.04 35.59 -21.11
N GLU A 58 -30.27 35.44 -21.58
CA GLU A 58 -30.56 34.76 -22.85
C GLU A 58 -30.01 35.54 -24.06
N SER A 59 -29.90 36.88 -23.97
CA SER A 59 -29.37 37.75 -25.03
C SER A 59 -27.86 37.96 -24.99
N SER A 60 -27.23 38.17 -23.82
CA SER A 60 -25.76 38.21 -23.71
C SER A 60 -25.20 36.85 -23.31
N SER A 61 -24.61 36.12 -24.26
CA SER A 61 -23.96 34.82 -24.03
C SER A 61 -22.61 34.89 -23.29
N ASP A 62 -22.31 36.02 -22.63
CA ASP A 62 -21.02 36.36 -22.02
C ASP A 62 -20.70 35.52 -20.76
N TRP A 63 -21.72 35.11 -20.01
CA TRP A 63 -21.64 34.23 -18.84
C TRP A 63 -21.21 32.79 -19.15
N LYS A 64 -21.06 32.44 -20.44
CA LYS A 64 -20.46 31.15 -20.84
C LYS A 64 -18.93 31.17 -20.75
N GLY A 65 -18.30 32.35 -20.61
CA GLY A 65 -16.85 32.56 -20.54
C GLY A 65 -16.22 32.47 -19.13
N LYS A 66 -14.96 32.89 -18.98
CA LYS A 66 -14.20 32.75 -17.72
C LYS A 66 -14.60 33.77 -16.64
N GLY A 67 -15.22 33.30 -15.55
CA GLY A 67 -15.06 33.80 -14.17
C GLY A 67 -15.65 35.16 -13.77
N HIS A 68 -15.55 36.19 -14.62
CA HIS A 68 -15.94 37.56 -14.31
C HIS A 68 -16.65 38.21 -15.52
N SER A 69 -17.80 37.65 -15.91
CA SER A 69 -18.66 38.22 -16.94
C SER A 69 -19.57 39.32 -16.38
N LEU A 70 -20.14 40.15 -17.25
CA LEU A 70 -21.16 41.11 -16.86
C LEU A 70 -22.43 40.37 -16.40
N GLY A 71 -22.82 39.28 -17.08
CA GLY A 71 -23.93 38.43 -16.65
C GLY A 71 -23.79 37.88 -15.22
N TYR A 72 -22.58 37.52 -14.78
CA TYR A 72 -22.31 37.11 -13.40
C TYR A 72 -22.47 38.29 -12.42
N TYR A 73 -21.94 39.47 -12.76
CA TYR A 73 -22.08 40.67 -11.94
C TYR A 73 -23.55 41.09 -11.76
N ILE A 74 -24.31 41.17 -12.86
CA ILE A 74 -25.74 41.53 -12.84
C ILE A 74 -26.53 40.52 -11.97
N THR A 75 -26.27 39.22 -12.13
CA THR A 75 -26.97 38.20 -11.33
C THR A 75 -26.65 38.32 -9.84
N ASN A 76 -25.40 38.58 -9.48
CA ASN A 76 -25.01 38.73 -8.07
C ASN A 76 -25.56 40.02 -7.43
N GLU A 77 -25.58 41.15 -8.14
CA GLU A 77 -26.26 42.36 -7.65
C GLU A 77 -27.78 42.17 -7.53
N LEU A 78 -28.44 41.42 -8.43
CA LEU A 78 -29.86 41.11 -8.26
C LEU A 78 -30.09 40.23 -7.01
N GLN A 79 -29.24 39.24 -6.77
CA GLN A 79 -29.33 38.40 -5.57
C GLN A 79 -29.20 39.21 -4.28
N LEU A 80 -28.36 40.27 -4.28
CA LEU A 80 -28.26 41.21 -3.15
C LEU A 80 -29.50 42.11 -3.07
N TRP A 81 -29.97 42.64 -4.19
CA TRP A 81 -31.12 43.55 -4.23
C TRP A 81 -32.45 42.88 -3.82
N ILE A 82 -32.66 41.61 -4.16
CA ILE A 82 -33.83 40.82 -3.71
C ILE A 82 -33.84 40.64 -2.18
N LYS A 83 -32.68 40.52 -1.53
CA LYS A 83 -32.61 40.47 -0.06
C LYS A 83 -33.05 41.79 0.60
N GLU A 84 -32.85 42.91 -0.10
CA GLU A 84 -33.33 44.23 0.31
C GLU A 84 -34.82 44.43 -0.05
N HIS A 85 -35.36 43.68 -1.04
CA HIS A 85 -36.72 43.84 -1.58
C HIS A 85 -37.46 42.48 -1.75
N PRO A 86 -37.80 41.78 -0.64
CA PRO A 86 -38.37 40.43 -0.70
C PRO A 86 -39.74 40.33 -1.39
N ALA A 87 -40.47 41.45 -1.52
CA ALA A 87 -41.77 41.50 -2.20
C ALA A 87 -41.72 41.18 -3.71
N VAL A 88 -40.53 41.21 -4.33
CA VAL A 88 -40.32 40.88 -5.75
C VAL A 88 -40.36 39.37 -6.02
N GLN A 89 -40.30 38.54 -4.96
CA GLN A 89 -40.26 37.09 -5.09
C GLN A 89 -41.58 36.51 -5.62
N GLN A 90 -41.56 35.98 -6.85
CA GLN A 90 -42.73 35.37 -7.49
C GLN A 90 -43.12 34.03 -6.84
N ILE A 91 -44.43 33.73 -6.81
CA ILE A 91 -45.00 32.48 -6.27
C ILE A 91 -45.88 31.80 -7.34
N GLY A 92 -46.06 30.48 -7.26
CA GLY A 92 -47.04 29.74 -8.05
C GLY A 92 -46.66 29.60 -9.53
N LEU A 93 -47.64 29.80 -10.43
CA LEU A 93 -47.47 29.51 -11.87
C LEU A 93 -46.40 30.40 -12.53
N LYS A 94 -46.25 31.66 -12.09
CA LYS A 94 -45.22 32.58 -12.61
C LYS A 94 -43.82 32.05 -12.29
N LEU A 95 -43.58 31.64 -11.04
CA LEU A 95 -42.31 31.05 -10.62
C LEU A 95 -41.98 29.79 -11.44
N LYS A 96 -42.94 28.86 -11.61
CA LYS A 96 -42.73 27.65 -12.43
C LYS A 96 -42.30 27.95 -13.87
N LYS A 97 -42.87 28.98 -14.51
CA LYS A 97 -42.45 29.43 -15.85
C LYS A 97 -41.02 29.98 -15.87
N LEU A 98 -40.64 30.76 -14.86
CA LEU A 98 -39.27 31.28 -14.72
C LEU A 98 -38.25 30.15 -14.47
N GLN A 99 -38.57 29.21 -13.58
CA GLN A 99 -37.74 28.02 -13.31
C GLN A 99 -37.48 27.22 -14.60
N ALA A 100 -38.51 26.99 -15.43
CA ALA A 100 -38.37 26.30 -16.72
C ALA A 100 -37.43 27.00 -17.72
N ARG A 101 -37.35 28.35 -17.69
CA ARG A 101 -36.35 29.12 -18.47
C ARG A 101 -34.95 28.96 -17.88
N VAL A 102 -34.80 29.09 -16.56
CA VAL A 102 -33.51 28.98 -15.83
C VAL A 102 -32.82 27.65 -16.11
N PHE A 103 -33.55 26.53 -16.18
CA PHE A 103 -32.96 25.23 -16.50
C PHE A 103 -32.26 25.19 -17.88
N ARG A 104 -32.75 25.96 -18.88
CA ARG A 104 -32.10 26.08 -20.19
C ARG A 104 -30.75 26.80 -20.09
N ILE A 105 -30.67 27.81 -19.23
CA ILE A 105 -29.44 28.57 -18.95
C ILE A 105 -28.43 27.68 -18.21
N LEU A 106 -28.87 26.97 -17.16
CA LEU A 106 -28.03 26.09 -16.34
C LEU A 106 -27.25 25.05 -17.16
N VAL A 107 -27.82 24.55 -18.27
CA VAL A 107 -27.15 23.58 -19.16
C VAL A 107 -25.85 24.12 -19.80
N GLN A 108 -25.68 25.45 -19.87
CA GLN A 108 -24.52 26.10 -20.49
C GLN A 108 -23.77 27.02 -19.52
N CYS A 109 -24.15 26.99 -18.24
CA CYS A 109 -23.76 27.95 -17.22
C CYS A 109 -22.43 27.58 -16.55
N GLN A 110 -21.63 28.59 -16.19
CA GLN A 110 -20.42 28.38 -15.41
C GLN A 110 -20.75 28.07 -13.93
N PRO A 111 -19.93 27.27 -13.21
CA PRO A 111 -20.25 26.80 -11.86
C PRO A 111 -20.51 27.91 -10.83
N ASN A 112 -19.86 29.06 -10.96
CA ASN A 112 -20.02 30.24 -10.09
C ASN A 112 -21.39 30.91 -10.22
N LEU A 113 -22.08 30.74 -11.35
CA LEU A 113 -23.40 31.33 -11.61
C LEU A 113 -24.56 30.36 -11.25
N ILE A 114 -24.27 29.08 -11.00
CA ILE A 114 -25.26 28.08 -10.56
C ILE A 114 -25.86 28.46 -9.19
N ASP A 115 -25.02 28.77 -8.19
CA ASP A 115 -25.50 29.09 -6.83
C ASP A 115 -26.40 30.34 -6.78
N PRO A 116 -26.06 31.49 -7.41
CA PRO A 116 -26.97 32.63 -7.50
C PRO A 116 -28.31 32.29 -8.15
N LEU A 117 -28.32 31.54 -9.27
CA LEU A 117 -29.55 31.16 -9.97
C LEU A 117 -30.43 30.20 -9.15
N ILE A 118 -29.83 29.23 -8.43
CA ILE A 118 -30.58 28.35 -7.51
C ILE A 118 -31.32 29.16 -6.44
N ASN A 119 -30.67 30.19 -5.90
CA ASN A 119 -31.25 31.04 -4.85
C ASN A 119 -32.33 31.99 -5.38
N ILE A 120 -32.05 32.74 -6.45
CA ILE A 120 -32.98 33.74 -7.02
C ILE A 120 -34.31 33.09 -7.44
N TYR A 121 -34.24 31.94 -8.14
CA TYR A 121 -35.41 31.25 -8.69
C TYR A 121 -35.90 30.10 -7.81
N GLN A 122 -35.38 29.99 -6.58
CA GLN A 122 -35.75 28.98 -5.59
C GLN A 122 -35.79 27.56 -6.15
N LEU A 123 -34.76 27.13 -6.88
CA LEU A 123 -34.80 25.86 -7.63
C LEU A 123 -34.96 24.61 -6.73
N LEU A 124 -34.68 24.73 -5.42
CA LEU A 124 -34.95 23.71 -4.42
C LEU A 124 -36.46 23.49 -4.13
N THR A 125 -37.33 24.44 -4.50
CA THR A 125 -38.80 24.32 -4.38
C THR A 125 -39.46 23.86 -5.69
N ALA A 126 -38.68 23.68 -6.75
CA ALA A 126 -39.17 23.16 -8.03
C ALA A 126 -39.55 21.67 -7.92
N ASP A 127 -40.33 21.21 -8.90
CA ASP A 127 -40.75 19.81 -8.99
C ASP A 127 -39.53 18.89 -9.20
N ARG A 128 -39.32 17.94 -8.28
CA ARG A 128 -38.21 16.97 -8.34
C ARG A 128 -38.15 16.21 -9.65
N SER A 129 -39.27 15.88 -10.27
CA SER A 129 -39.30 15.15 -11.55
C SER A 129 -38.68 15.96 -12.69
N TYR A 130 -38.93 17.28 -12.73
CA TYR A 130 -38.30 18.19 -13.69
C TYR A 130 -36.81 18.35 -13.42
N LEU A 131 -36.40 18.46 -12.14
CA LEU A 131 -34.99 18.55 -11.76
C LEU A 131 -34.20 17.31 -12.22
N LEU A 132 -34.75 16.11 -11.97
CA LEU A 132 -34.16 14.84 -12.41
C LEU A 132 -34.14 14.72 -13.94
N GLY A 133 -35.19 15.15 -14.63
CA GLY A 133 -35.22 15.23 -16.09
C GLY A 133 -34.10 16.11 -16.67
N HIS A 134 -33.81 17.25 -16.02
CA HIS A 134 -32.72 18.14 -16.43
C HIS A 134 -31.33 17.55 -16.16
N VAL A 135 -31.11 16.84 -15.06
CA VAL A 135 -29.84 16.12 -14.84
C VAL A 135 -29.67 14.99 -15.86
N SER A 136 -30.72 14.22 -16.15
CA SER A 136 -30.71 13.19 -17.19
C SER A 136 -30.37 13.78 -18.57
N HIS A 137 -30.92 14.95 -18.91
CA HIS A 137 -30.57 15.65 -20.15
C HIS A 137 -29.09 16.07 -20.18
N LEU A 138 -28.50 16.52 -19.07
CA LEU A 138 -27.06 16.80 -18.99
C LEU A 138 -26.22 15.52 -19.21
N TYR A 139 -26.62 14.41 -18.59
CA TYR A 139 -25.97 13.11 -18.74
C TYR A 139 -25.94 12.65 -20.20
N TYR A 140 -27.09 12.63 -20.89
CA TYR A 140 -27.16 12.19 -22.30
C TYR A 140 -26.44 13.12 -23.28
N ASN A 141 -26.21 14.39 -22.91
CA ASN A 141 -25.38 15.33 -23.67
C ASN A 141 -23.87 15.21 -23.36
N GLY A 142 -23.44 14.20 -22.58
CA GLY A 142 -22.03 14.01 -22.20
C GLY A 142 -21.50 14.99 -21.14
N LYS A 143 -22.37 15.78 -20.50
CA LYS A 143 -22.01 16.80 -19.50
C LYS A 143 -22.02 16.24 -18.07
N TYR A 144 -21.27 15.16 -17.87
CA TYR A 144 -21.29 14.38 -16.62
C TYR A 144 -20.87 15.18 -15.39
N LYS A 145 -19.89 16.09 -15.53
CA LYS A 145 -19.42 16.95 -14.44
C LYS A 145 -20.52 17.91 -13.99
N GLU A 146 -21.17 18.55 -14.95
CA GLU A 146 -22.25 19.51 -14.73
C GLU A 146 -23.47 18.81 -14.13
N ALA A 147 -23.80 17.61 -14.60
CA ALA A 147 -24.87 16.76 -14.07
C ALA A 147 -24.63 16.41 -12.58
N VAL A 148 -23.42 15.97 -12.22
CA VAL A 148 -23.03 15.64 -10.83
C VAL A 148 -23.01 16.88 -9.94
N ILE A 149 -22.44 18.01 -10.39
CA ILE A 149 -22.44 19.27 -9.63
C ILE A 149 -23.88 19.74 -9.37
N LEU A 150 -24.74 19.74 -10.39
CA LEU A 150 -26.13 20.18 -10.24
C LEU A 150 -26.89 19.29 -9.26
N SER A 151 -26.66 17.97 -9.30
CA SER A 151 -27.27 17.01 -8.37
C SER A 151 -26.85 17.24 -6.93
N ILE A 152 -25.56 17.55 -6.69
CA ILE A 152 -25.06 17.93 -5.35
C ILE A 152 -25.74 19.21 -4.86
N LYS A 153 -25.78 20.25 -5.70
CA LYS A 153 -26.34 21.55 -5.34
C LYS A 153 -27.86 21.51 -5.09
N LEU A 154 -28.57 20.61 -5.75
CA LEU A 154 -30.01 20.44 -5.62
C LEU A 154 -30.43 19.29 -4.68
N ARG A 155 -29.48 18.57 -4.06
CA ARG A 155 -29.72 17.42 -3.16
C ARG A 155 -30.58 16.32 -3.81
N LEU A 156 -30.15 15.88 -5.00
CA LEU A 156 -30.84 14.87 -5.83
C LEU A 156 -30.13 13.51 -5.85
N GLN A 157 -29.01 13.34 -5.12
CA GLN A 157 -28.12 12.18 -5.31
C GLN A 157 -28.77 10.83 -4.95
N GLN A 158 -29.70 10.80 -4.00
CA GLN A 158 -30.38 9.55 -3.60
C GLN A 158 -31.45 9.11 -4.61
N ASP A 159 -31.95 10.03 -5.43
CA ASP A 159 -32.97 9.79 -6.46
C ASP A 159 -32.36 9.35 -7.82
N GLN A 160 -31.05 9.09 -7.85
CA GLN A 160 -30.27 8.85 -9.07
C GLN A 160 -29.49 7.54 -9.06
N ASP A 161 -29.20 7.05 -10.26
CA ASP A 161 -28.35 5.88 -10.48
C ASP A 161 -26.88 6.25 -10.24
N LEU A 162 -26.34 5.78 -9.12
CA LEU A 162 -24.98 6.07 -8.69
C LEU A 162 -23.92 5.59 -9.69
N GLU A 163 -24.11 4.41 -10.29
CA GLU A 163 -23.15 3.84 -11.22
C GLU A 163 -23.09 4.69 -12.50
N LYS A 164 -24.25 5.01 -13.08
CA LYS A 164 -24.33 5.91 -14.25
C LYS A 164 -23.68 7.27 -13.96
N MET A 165 -23.98 7.88 -12.81
CA MET A 165 -23.47 9.23 -12.50
C MET A 165 -21.96 9.25 -12.19
N CYS A 166 -21.41 8.21 -11.56
CA CYS A 166 -20.01 8.19 -11.11
C CYS A 166 -19.03 7.60 -12.12
N THR A 167 -19.42 6.56 -12.86
CA THR A 167 -18.55 5.84 -13.82
C THR A 167 -17.80 6.75 -14.81
N PRO A 168 -18.46 7.66 -15.56
CA PRO A 168 -17.75 8.53 -16.50
C PRO A 168 -16.78 9.49 -15.80
N LEU A 169 -17.06 9.90 -14.55
CA LEU A 169 -16.13 10.75 -13.78
C LEU A 169 -14.94 9.96 -13.23
N LEU A 170 -15.13 8.70 -12.84
CA LEU A 170 -14.05 7.78 -12.48
C LEU A 170 -13.10 7.61 -13.67
N LEU A 171 -13.65 7.27 -14.85
CA LEU A 171 -12.88 7.11 -16.10
C LEU A 171 -12.17 8.39 -16.57
N GLN A 172 -12.61 9.57 -16.11
CA GLN A 172 -11.97 10.88 -16.34
C GLN A 172 -11.02 11.32 -15.23
N ASP A 173 -10.64 10.45 -14.28
CA ASP A 173 -9.70 10.77 -13.19
C ASP A 173 -10.24 11.86 -12.23
N LYS A 174 -11.58 12.03 -12.17
CA LYS A 174 -12.28 13.05 -11.37
C LYS A 174 -12.84 12.48 -10.06
N THR A 175 -12.08 11.61 -9.39
CA THR A 175 -12.47 10.93 -8.13
C THR A 175 -12.96 11.91 -7.05
N ASN A 176 -12.34 13.10 -6.95
CA ASN A 176 -12.72 14.13 -5.99
C ASN A 176 -14.19 14.58 -6.12
N LEU A 177 -14.75 14.58 -7.34
CA LEU A 177 -16.17 14.90 -7.55
C LEU A 177 -17.11 13.74 -7.17
N VAL A 178 -16.66 12.50 -7.40
CA VAL A 178 -17.38 11.29 -6.99
C VAL A 178 -17.43 11.18 -5.47
N GLU A 179 -16.31 11.47 -4.78
CA GLU A 179 -16.27 11.57 -3.33
C GLU A 179 -17.17 12.68 -2.80
N ALA A 180 -17.14 13.88 -3.39
CA ALA A 180 -18.05 14.96 -3.02
C ALA A 180 -19.54 14.63 -3.27
N TYR A 181 -19.86 13.79 -4.26
CA TYR A 181 -21.22 13.34 -4.54
C TYR A 181 -21.79 12.42 -3.44
N VAL A 182 -20.95 11.54 -2.88
CA VAL A 182 -21.35 10.58 -1.83
C VAL A 182 -21.05 11.06 -0.40
N ALA A 183 -20.30 12.14 -0.21
CA ALA A 183 -19.79 12.58 1.10
C ALA A 183 -20.85 12.73 2.21
N GLU A 184 -22.04 13.23 1.87
CA GLU A 184 -23.14 13.44 2.84
C GLU A 184 -24.04 12.21 3.03
N TYR A 185 -23.82 11.10 2.30
CA TYR A 185 -24.76 9.99 2.17
C TYR A 185 -24.11 8.62 2.39
N PRO A 186 -24.14 8.07 3.62
CA PRO A 186 -23.54 6.77 3.94
C PRO A 186 -24.03 5.62 3.04
N ASN A 187 -25.31 5.62 2.65
CA ASN A 187 -25.87 4.64 1.74
C ASN A 187 -25.26 4.70 0.32
N LEU A 188 -24.86 5.89 -0.15
CA LEU A 188 -24.15 6.05 -1.42
C LEU A 188 -22.66 5.72 -1.30
N GLN A 189 -22.05 5.92 -0.13
CA GLN A 189 -20.66 5.50 0.15
C GLN A 189 -20.53 3.98 0.08
N CYS A 190 -21.43 3.24 0.73
CA CYS A 190 -21.46 1.78 0.65
C CYS A 190 -21.71 1.29 -0.78
N LYS A 191 -22.68 1.87 -1.51
CA LYS A 191 -22.95 1.50 -2.91
C LYS A 191 -21.76 1.80 -3.84
N LEU A 192 -21.06 2.92 -3.64
CA LEU A 192 -19.86 3.24 -4.42
C LEU A 192 -18.77 2.18 -4.22
N LEU A 193 -18.55 1.75 -2.98
CA LEU A 193 -17.61 0.70 -2.65
C LEU A 193 -18.01 -0.65 -3.27
N GLN A 194 -19.30 -1.00 -3.26
CA GLN A 194 -19.81 -2.22 -3.91
C GLN A 194 -19.62 -2.21 -5.44
N ILE A 195 -19.84 -1.07 -6.11
CA ILE A 195 -19.57 -0.92 -7.55
C ILE A 195 -18.07 -1.09 -7.84
N LEU A 196 -17.21 -0.42 -7.05
CA LEU A 196 -15.76 -0.53 -7.17
C LEU A 196 -15.22 -1.94 -6.85
N ASP A 197 -15.94 -2.73 -6.04
CA ASP A 197 -15.63 -4.13 -5.76
C ASP A 197 -16.14 -5.09 -6.85
N ALA A 198 -17.30 -4.82 -7.46
CA ALA A 198 -17.77 -5.58 -8.63
C ALA A 198 -16.78 -5.47 -9.81
N TRP A 199 -16.12 -4.32 -9.96
CA TRP A 199 -15.04 -4.11 -10.95
C TRP A 199 -13.75 -4.91 -10.66
N ARG A 200 -13.74 -5.78 -9.64
CA ARG A 200 -12.66 -6.72 -9.30
C ARG A 200 -12.99 -8.19 -9.57
N GLU A 201 -14.21 -8.50 -9.99
CA GLU A 201 -14.59 -9.87 -10.34
C GLU A 201 -13.75 -10.35 -11.55
N PRO A 202 -13.24 -11.60 -11.59
CA PRO A 202 -12.43 -12.08 -12.72
C PRO A 202 -13.14 -12.08 -14.08
N SER A 203 -14.47 -12.08 -14.07
CA SER A 203 -15.36 -11.96 -15.24
C SER A 203 -15.44 -10.52 -15.78
N PHE A 204 -15.09 -9.52 -14.97
CA PHE A 204 -15.30 -8.11 -15.28
C PHE A 204 -14.19 -7.55 -16.17
N ASN A 205 -14.56 -7.00 -17.32
CA ASN A 205 -13.65 -6.30 -18.20
C ASN A 205 -14.00 -4.80 -18.27
N ILE A 206 -13.09 -3.95 -17.77
CA ILE A 206 -13.26 -2.49 -17.81
C ILE A 206 -13.51 -1.96 -19.23
N LYS A 207 -13.06 -2.68 -20.28
CA LYS A 207 -13.29 -2.34 -21.69
C LYS A 207 -14.78 -2.39 -22.08
N ASP A 208 -15.60 -3.21 -21.40
CA ASP A 208 -17.03 -3.33 -21.71
C ASP A 208 -17.84 -2.14 -21.23
N ILE A 209 -17.60 -1.66 -20.01
CA ILE A 209 -18.09 -0.35 -19.56
C ILE A 209 -17.56 0.74 -20.49
N SER A 210 -16.27 0.71 -20.79
CA SER A 210 -15.60 1.73 -21.60
C SER A 210 -16.17 1.91 -23.01
N ARG A 211 -16.74 0.85 -23.61
CA ARG A 211 -17.44 0.92 -24.91
C ARG A 211 -18.58 1.95 -24.91
N GLN A 212 -19.26 2.13 -23.78
CA GLN A 212 -20.34 3.11 -23.64
C GLN A 212 -19.84 4.58 -23.61
N TYR A 213 -18.53 4.79 -23.40
CA TYR A 213 -17.94 6.09 -23.10
C TYR A 213 -16.73 6.45 -23.98
N GLN A 214 -16.58 5.82 -25.15
CA GLN A 214 -15.39 5.98 -26.03
C GLN A 214 -15.14 7.42 -26.55
N GLY A 215 -16.13 8.31 -26.42
CA GLY A 215 -16.00 9.74 -26.77
C GLY A 215 -15.59 10.67 -25.62
N LEU A 216 -15.22 10.15 -24.44
CA LEU A 216 -14.83 10.98 -23.29
C LEU A 216 -13.53 11.75 -23.52
N ILE A 217 -13.58 13.07 -23.32
CA ILE A 217 -12.39 13.92 -23.15
C ILE A 217 -11.66 13.51 -21.86
N ASP A 218 -10.31 13.46 -21.89
CA ASP A 218 -9.44 13.06 -20.77
C ASP A 218 -9.69 11.64 -20.20
N TYR A 219 -10.13 10.71 -21.06
CA TYR A 219 -10.36 9.30 -20.74
C TYR A 219 -9.06 8.54 -20.35
N ARG A 220 -9.08 7.83 -19.20
CA ARG A 220 -7.91 7.14 -18.60
C ARG A 220 -8.30 5.78 -17.96
N PRO A 221 -8.62 4.74 -18.75
CA PRO A 221 -9.06 3.45 -18.22
C PRO A 221 -7.95 2.69 -17.50
N ASP A 222 -6.69 2.84 -17.94
CA ASP A 222 -5.54 2.05 -17.46
C ASP A 222 -5.22 2.31 -15.98
N LYS A 223 -5.72 3.44 -15.43
CA LYS A 223 -5.69 3.75 -14.00
C LYS A 223 -6.53 2.82 -13.14
N PHE A 224 -7.53 2.11 -13.69
CA PHE A 224 -8.38 1.17 -12.95
C PHE A 224 -7.81 -0.25 -12.91
N ASN A 225 -6.51 -0.39 -13.18
CA ASN A 225 -5.82 -1.67 -13.05
C ASN A 225 -5.98 -2.34 -11.68
N HIS A 226 -5.64 -3.63 -11.67
CA HIS A 226 -5.37 -4.38 -10.47
C HIS A 226 -4.31 -3.62 -9.64
N LYS A 227 -4.34 -3.68 -8.30
CA LYS A 227 -3.61 -2.76 -7.39
C LYS A 227 -4.20 -1.33 -7.28
N THR A 228 -4.37 -0.52 -8.33
CA THR A 228 -4.76 0.91 -8.15
C THR A 228 -6.20 1.05 -7.66
N LEU A 229 -7.15 0.34 -8.26
CA LEU A 229 -8.54 0.28 -7.77
C LEU A 229 -8.62 -0.31 -6.34
N SER A 230 -7.72 -1.23 -5.96
CA SER A 230 -7.67 -1.77 -4.59
C SER A 230 -7.19 -0.71 -3.59
N LYS A 231 -6.17 0.09 -3.94
CA LYS A 231 -5.72 1.23 -3.14
C LYS A 231 -6.81 2.28 -2.97
N LEU A 232 -7.61 2.51 -4.01
CA LEU A 232 -8.78 3.40 -3.95
C LEU A 232 -9.81 2.88 -2.94
N VAL A 233 -10.21 1.62 -3.06
CA VAL A 233 -11.17 0.97 -2.14
C VAL A 233 -10.69 1.01 -0.69
N PHE A 234 -9.45 0.59 -0.39
CA PHE A 234 -8.92 0.64 0.98
C PHE A 234 -8.81 2.06 1.55
N ARG A 235 -8.51 3.07 0.72
CA ARG A 235 -8.56 4.47 1.15
C ARG A 235 -9.98 4.89 1.53
N LEU A 236 -10.96 4.56 0.69
CA LEU A 236 -12.36 4.95 0.91
C LEU A 236 -12.99 4.23 2.12
N LEU A 237 -12.74 2.92 2.29
CA LEU A 237 -13.11 2.16 3.49
C LEU A 237 -12.62 2.85 4.77
N LYS A 238 -11.34 3.24 4.80
CA LYS A 238 -10.73 3.96 5.93
C LYS A 238 -11.27 5.39 6.09
N GLN A 239 -11.53 6.10 5.00
CA GLN A 239 -12.01 7.49 5.00
C GLN A 239 -13.45 7.61 5.52
N TYR A 240 -14.29 6.62 5.25
CA TYR A 240 -15.69 6.58 5.70
C TYR A 240 -15.92 5.67 6.92
N ASN A 241 -14.86 5.02 7.43
CA ASN A 241 -14.91 4.07 8.55
C ASN A 241 -15.97 2.96 8.33
N LEU A 242 -15.94 2.35 7.14
CA LEU A 242 -16.88 1.31 6.71
C LEU A 242 -16.28 -0.09 6.84
N ASP A 243 -17.15 -1.07 7.05
CA ASP A 243 -16.78 -2.49 7.19
C ASP A 243 -16.13 -3.02 5.89
N PRO A 244 -14.91 -3.59 5.97
CA PRO A 244 -14.28 -4.29 4.85
C PRO A 244 -15.16 -5.37 4.20
N ALA A 245 -16.08 -6.00 4.94
CA ALA A 245 -17.02 -7.01 4.40
C ALA A 245 -17.89 -6.51 3.22
N LEU A 246 -17.98 -5.19 3.01
CA LEU A 246 -18.61 -4.59 1.83
C LEU A 246 -17.85 -4.82 0.52
N CYS A 247 -16.57 -5.20 0.57
CA CYS A 247 -15.68 -5.35 -0.59
C CYS A 247 -14.99 -6.73 -0.63
N PRO A 248 -15.76 -7.83 -0.76
CA PRO A 248 -15.22 -9.18 -0.73
C PRO A 248 -14.23 -9.47 -1.87
N ASN A 249 -14.44 -8.95 -3.09
CA ASN A 249 -13.56 -9.26 -4.22
C ASN A 249 -12.17 -8.62 -4.05
N VAL A 250 -12.10 -7.37 -3.60
CA VAL A 250 -10.84 -6.68 -3.31
C VAL A 250 -10.04 -7.39 -2.22
N ILE A 251 -10.71 -7.87 -1.17
CA ILE A 251 -10.10 -8.60 -0.05
C ILE A 251 -9.62 -9.99 -0.49
N ASN A 252 -10.47 -10.75 -1.19
CA ASN A 252 -10.13 -12.06 -1.74
C ASN A 252 -8.90 -11.99 -2.65
N GLN A 253 -8.82 -10.98 -3.52
CA GLN A 253 -7.65 -10.77 -4.38
C GLN A 253 -6.38 -10.37 -3.59
N GLN A 254 -6.52 -9.66 -2.47
CA GLN A 254 -5.40 -9.37 -1.57
C GLN A 254 -4.92 -10.65 -0.88
N HIS A 255 -5.82 -11.45 -0.32
CA HIS A 255 -5.50 -12.72 0.34
C HIS A 255 -4.90 -13.74 -0.64
N LEU A 256 -5.36 -13.80 -1.89
CA LEU A 256 -4.73 -14.60 -2.93
C LEU A 256 -3.29 -14.12 -3.24
N GLY A 257 -3.05 -12.81 -3.19
CA GLY A 257 -1.71 -12.24 -3.29
C GLY A 257 -0.80 -12.66 -2.13
N SER A 258 -1.31 -12.59 -0.89
CA SER A 258 -0.63 -13.09 0.31
C SER A 258 -0.33 -14.59 0.19
N LEU A 259 -1.29 -15.38 -0.26
CA LEU A 259 -1.15 -16.83 -0.44
C LEU A 259 -0.06 -17.17 -1.45
N LYS A 260 -0.07 -16.54 -2.63
CA LYS A 260 1.00 -16.70 -3.65
C LYS A 260 2.38 -16.36 -3.09
N TYR A 261 2.49 -15.35 -2.23
CA TYR A 261 3.74 -15.02 -1.54
C TYR A 261 4.18 -16.09 -0.54
N LEU A 262 3.26 -16.67 0.24
CA LEU A 262 3.55 -17.78 1.15
C LEU A 262 4.08 -19.01 0.39
N PHE A 263 3.45 -19.38 -0.74
CA PHE A 263 3.93 -20.44 -1.64
C PHE A 263 5.36 -20.17 -2.14
N TYR A 264 5.64 -18.96 -2.64
CA TYR A 264 6.98 -18.57 -3.05
C TYR A 264 8.00 -18.74 -1.91
N LYS A 265 7.67 -18.24 -0.70
CA LYS A 265 8.55 -18.32 0.48
C LYS A 265 8.87 -19.77 0.91
N ARG A 266 7.89 -20.67 0.84
CA ARG A 266 8.00 -22.08 1.25
C ARG A 266 8.68 -22.96 0.21
N PHE A 267 8.26 -22.88 -1.05
CA PHE A 267 8.67 -23.84 -2.09
C PHE A 267 9.80 -23.33 -2.99
N VAL A 268 9.88 -22.02 -3.24
CA VAL A 268 10.90 -21.41 -4.10
C VAL A 268 12.10 -20.91 -3.28
N GLU A 269 11.85 -20.05 -2.30
CA GLU A 269 12.91 -19.48 -1.43
C GLU A 269 13.35 -20.43 -0.31
N LYS A 270 12.49 -21.39 0.06
CA LYS A 270 12.72 -22.39 1.13
C LYS A 270 13.12 -21.75 2.47
N SER A 271 12.57 -20.57 2.76
CA SER A 271 12.88 -19.77 3.96
C SER A 271 11.82 -19.91 5.07
N MET A 272 10.77 -20.69 4.85
CA MET A 272 9.67 -20.90 5.79
C MET A 272 9.49 -22.38 6.11
N THR A 273 9.26 -22.70 7.38
CA THR A 273 8.95 -24.06 7.87
C THR A 273 7.57 -24.52 7.41
N GLN A 274 7.28 -25.82 7.54
CA GLN A 274 5.96 -26.37 7.17
C GLN A 274 4.85 -25.84 8.09
N GLU A 275 5.10 -25.75 9.39
CA GLU A 275 4.15 -25.25 10.38
C GLU A 275 3.83 -23.76 10.17
N ASN A 276 4.84 -22.90 10.01
CA ASN A 276 4.62 -21.46 9.78
C ASN A 276 3.87 -21.19 8.50
N TRP A 277 4.15 -21.97 7.45
CA TRP A 277 3.38 -21.92 6.22
C TRP A 277 1.93 -22.37 6.44
N THR A 278 1.72 -23.49 7.13
CA THR A 278 0.39 -24.04 7.43
C THR A 278 -0.46 -23.05 8.23
N ASP A 279 0.09 -22.44 9.27
CA ASP A 279 -0.55 -21.43 10.11
C ASP A 279 -0.99 -20.18 9.33
N HIS A 280 -0.10 -19.65 8.49
CA HIS A 280 -0.42 -18.48 7.69
C HIS A 280 -1.42 -18.78 6.58
N VAL A 281 -1.35 -19.98 5.98
CA VAL A 281 -2.34 -20.44 5.00
C VAL A 281 -3.72 -20.57 5.65
N GLN A 282 -3.83 -21.30 6.77
CA GLN A 282 -5.09 -21.44 7.52
C GLN A 282 -5.67 -20.08 7.89
N SER A 283 -4.85 -19.16 8.42
CA SER A 283 -5.29 -17.84 8.87
C SER A 283 -5.55 -16.84 7.72
N THR A 284 -5.08 -17.09 6.50
CA THR A 284 -5.35 -16.27 5.30
C THR A 284 -6.59 -16.77 4.55
N VAL A 285 -6.79 -18.08 4.51
CA VAL A 285 -7.88 -18.73 3.78
C VAL A 285 -9.16 -18.81 4.62
N GLY A 286 -9.06 -19.27 5.87
CA GLY A 286 -10.20 -19.45 6.77
C GLY A 286 -11.35 -20.24 6.13
N ASP A 287 -12.59 -19.81 6.39
CA ASP A 287 -13.82 -20.43 5.86
C ASP A 287 -14.17 -20.00 4.43
N ASN A 288 -13.31 -19.19 3.78
CA ASN A 288 -13.61 -18.63 2.47
C ASN A 288 -13.45 -19.67 1.36
N ARG A 289 -14.58 -20.23 0.90
CA ARG A 289 -14.62 -21.29 -0.13
C ARG A 289 -13.83 -20.97 -1.39
N TRP A 290 -13.84 -19.72 -1.86
CA TRP A 290 -13.09 -19.31 -3.05
C TRP A 290 -11.57 -19.34 -2.79
N LEU A 291 -11.11 -18.86 -1.64
CA LEU A 291 -9.70 -18.97 -1.26
C LEU A 291 -9.26 -20.42 -1.00
N GLN A 292 -10.15 -21.29 -0.48
CA GLN A 292 -9.90 -22.73 -0.34
C GLN A 292 -9.70 -23.40 -1.71
N GLU A 293 -10.53 -23.06 -2.70
CA GLU A 293 -10.40 -23.53 -4.08
C GLU A 293 -9.05 -23.10 -4.69
N GLN A 294 -8.72 -21.80 -4.60
CA GLN A 294 -7.45 -21.26 -5.09
C GLN A 294 -6.23 -21.88 -4.37
N LEU A 295 -6.33 -22.20 -3.08
CA LEU A 295 -5.31 -22.93 -2.34
C LEU A 295 -5.10 -24.34 -2.93
N ILE A 296 -6.16 -25.10 -3.20
CA ILE A 296 -6.04 -26.46 -3.74
C ILE A 296 -5.41 -26.41 -5.15
N HIS A 297 -5.78 -25.46 -6.00
CA HIS A 297 -5.11 -25.25 -7.29
C HIS A 297 -3.62 -24.89 -7.16
N LEU A 298 -3.26 -24.03 -6.20
CA LEU A 298 -1.86 -23.72 -5.91
C LEU A 298 -1.10 -24.93 -5.36
N LEU A 299 -1.70 -25.74 -4.49
CA LEU A 299 -1.11 -26.99 -3.99
C LEU A 299 -0.78 -27.94 -5.14
N VAL A 300 -1.70 -28.18 -6.08
CA VAL A 300 -1.47 -29.07 -7.24
C VAL A 300 -0.35 -28.56 -8.16
N SER A 301 -0.07 -27.26 -8.19
CA SER A 301 0.99 -26.68 -9.03
C SER A 301 2.37 -26.59 -8.36
N TYR A 302 2.45 -26.68 -7.03
CA TYR A 302 3.70 -26.57 -6.26
C TYR A 302 4.07 -27.81 -5.45
N CYS A 303 3.12 -28.73 -5.22
CA CYS A 303 3.21 -29.87 -4.32
C CYS A 303 2.73 -31.17 -5.00
N ASP A 304 2.84 -32.27 -4.28
CA ASP A 304 2.26 -33.55 -4.64
C ASP A 304 0.72 -33.59 -4.43
N LEU A 305 0.06 -34.53 -5.12
CA LEU A 305 -1.40 -34.70 -5.05
C LEU A 305 -1.89 -35.19 -3.67
N ASN A 306 -1.03 -35.85 -2.87
CA ASN A 306 -1.41 -36.35 -1.55
C ASN A 306 -1.55 -35.18 -0.56
N THR A 307 -0.60 -34.25 -0.55
CA THR A 307 -0.70 -32.98 0.17
C THR A 307 -1.94 -32.20 -0.26
N ALA A 308 -2.20 -32.05 -1.56
CA ALA A 308 -3.42 -31.38 -2.05
C ALA A 308 -4.71 -32.07 -1.56
N ALA A 309 -4.75 -33.39 -1.55
CA ALA A 309 -5.88 -34.18 -1.08
C ALA A 309 -6.10 -34.09 0.45
N ARG A 310 -5.03 -34.03 1.27
CA ARG A 310 -5.13 -33.79 2.73
C ARG A 310 -5.77 -32.44 3.03
N TRP A 311 -5.38 -31.37 2.33
CA TRP A 311 -5.98 -30.05 2.51
C TRP A 311 -7.43 -29.98 2.00
N ALA A 312 -7.74 -30.67 0.89
CA ALA A 312 -9.11 -30.82 0.40
C ALA A 312 -10.02 -31.58 1.39
N PHE A 313 -9.48 -32.59 2.08
CA PHE A 313 -10.17 -33.31 3.14
C PHE A 313 -10.43 -32.40 4.35
N HIS A 314 -9.40 -31.67 4.82
CA HIS A 314 -9.48 -30.76 5.96
C HIS A 314 -10.58 -29.71 5.83
N TYR A 315 -10.73 -29.10 4.64
CA TYR A 315 -11.80 -28.14 4.37
C TYR A 315 -13.14 -28.76 3.91
N ASN A 316 -13.25 -30.10 3.92
CA ASN A 316 -14.41 -30.86 3.44
C ASN A 316 -14.91 -30.35 2.08
N PHE A 317 -14.00 -30.32 1.11
CA PHE A 317 -14.24 -29.73 -0.21
C PHE A 317 -15.06 -30.69 -1.11
N PRO A 318 -16.09 -30.22 -1.85
CA PRO A 318 -16.92 -31.09 -2.66
C PRO A 318 -16.13 -31.71 -3.82
N LYS A 319 -16.31 -33.02 -4.05
CA LYS A 319 -15.56 -33.79 -5.06
C LYS A 319 -15.68 -33.22 -6.47
N GLU A 320 -16.82 -32.61 -6.79
CA GLU A 320 -17.15 -32.02 -8.09
C GLU A 320 -16.22 -30.85 -8.47
N ASN A 321 -15.67 -30.14 -7.48
CA ASN A 321 -14.84 -28.95 -7.69
C ASN A 321 -13.34 -29.24 -7.46
N LEU A 322 -12.94 -30.50 -7.30
CA LEU A 322 -11.53 -30.86 -7.08
C LEU A 322 -10.76 -30.92 -8.41
N PRO A 323 -9.50 -30.42 -8.46
CA PRO A 323 -8.64 -30.62 -9.62
C PRO A 323 -8.41 -32.10 -9.93
N TYR A 324 -8.17 -32.39 -11.22
CA TYR A 324 -7.95 -33.74 -11.72
C TYR A 324 -6.85 -34.49 -10.94
N GLY A 325 -7.11 -35.73 -10.55
CA GLY A 325 -6.24 -36.58 -9.73
C GLY A 325 -6.34 -36.37 -8.21
N VAL A 326 -6.76 -35.19 -7.72
CA VAL A 326 -6.92 -34.95 -6.27
C VAL A 326 -8.09 -35.76 -5.70
N ALA A 327 -9.18 -35.91 -6.47
CA ALA A 327 -10.35 -36.70 -6.06
C ALA A 327 -10.08 -38.21 -5.95
N ASP A 328 -9.09 -38.73 -6.69
CA ASP A 328 -8.67 -40.14 -6.66
C ASP A 328 -7.72 -40.40 -5.49
N GLU A 329 -6.78 -39.49 -5.27
CA GLU A 329 -5.86 -39.55 -4.14
C GLU A 329 -6.58 -39.34 -2.80
N LEU A 330 -7.63 -38.51 -2.77
CA LEU A 330 -8.55 -38.38 -1.63
C LEU A 330 -9.32 -39.69 -1.32
N GLN A 331 -9.60 -40.51 -2.34
CA GLN A 331 -10.21 -41.82 -2.13
C GLN A 331 -9.20 -42.84 -1.60
N ARG A 332 -7.94 -42.76 -2.03
CA ARG A 332 -6.84 -43.56 -1.44
C ARG A 332 -6.58 -43.20 0.02
N LEU A 333 -6.50 -41.91 0.36
CA LEU A 333 -6.33 -41.47 1.75
C LEU A 333 -7.43 -42.01 2.68
N LYS A 334 -8.69 -42.01 2.23
CA LYS A 334 -9.82 -42.59 2.99
C LYS A 334 -9.77 -44.11 3.17
N ILE A 335 -8.90 -44.81 2.45
CA ILE A 335 -8.63 -46.25 2.60
C ILE A 335 -7.39 -46.48 3.48
N GLN A 336 -6.57 -45.44 3.70
CA GLN A 336 -5.24 -45.52 4.30
C GLN A 336 -5.15 -44.87 5.71
N GLU A 337 -6.27 -44.46 6.31
CA GLU A 337 -6.37 -44.06 7.73
C GLU A 337 -6.30 -45.27 8.69
N ARG A 338 -5.22 -46.04 8.59
CA ARG A 338 -4.62 -46.88 9.64
C ARG A 338 -3.20 -47.25 9.17
N VAL A 339 -2.22 -46.98 10.03
CA VAL A 339 -0.77 -47.16 9.79
C VAL A 339 -0.13 -46.02 8.97
N GLU A 340 0.21 -44.92 9.65
CA GLU A 340 1.52 -44.23 9.64
C GLU A 340 1.40 -42.80 10.21
N ASP A 341 1.53 -42.67 11.54
CA ASP A 341 1.91 -41.44 12.24
C ASP A 341 2.89 -41.81 13.37
N ALA A 342 4.04 -42.32 12.94
CA ALA A 342 5.24 -42.55 13.74
C ALA A 342 6.44 -42.55 12.78
N GLU A 343 7.63 -42.17 13.26
CA GLU A 343 8.90 -42.13 12.51
C GLU A 343 9.02 -41.06 11.41
N ARG A 344 9.11 -39.77 11.82
CA ARG A 344 10.10 -38.81 11.24
C ARG A 344 10.18 -37.44 11.95
N THR A 345 10.84 -37.38 13.10
CA THR A 345 11.56 -36.18 13.61
C THR A 345 12.41 -36.56 14.81
N ASP A 346 13.70 -36.84 14.58
CA ASP A 346 14.73 -36.87 15.65
C ASP A 346 16.07 -36.33 15.10
N ASP A 347 16.56 -36.89 13.98
CA ASP A 347 17.85 -36.49 13.35
C ASP A 347 17.99 -34.99 13.02
N TYR A 348 16.89 -34.29 12.72
CA TYR A 348 16.93 -32.87 12.32
C TYR A 348 16.99 -31.89 13.49
N GLU A 349 16.54 -32.27 14.69
CA GLU A 349 16.60 -31.38 15.86
C GLU A 349 17.98 -31.33 16.50
N GLU A 350 18.63 -32.48 16.64
CA GLU A 350 19.96 -32.54 17.27
C GLU A 350 20.99 -31.70 16.53
N ASP A 351 20.94 -31.67 15.19
CA ASP A 351 21.88 -30.87 14.40
C ASP A 351 21.56 -29.38 14.43
N ARG A 352 20.30 -28.98 14.66
CA ARG A 352 19.96 -27.56 14.93
C ARG A 352 20.55 -27.09 16.25
N LYS A 353 20.35 -27.84 17.34
CA LYS A 353 20.83 -27.49 18.70
C LYS A 353 22.36 -27.31 18.75
N LYS A 354 23.11 -28.03 17.88
CA LYS A 354 24.57 -27.84 17.71
C LYS A 354 24.94 -26.50 17.07
N ASN A 355 24.15 -26.00 16.12
CA ASN A 355 24.52 -24.90 15.22
C ASN A 355 24.09 -23.49 15.67
N TYR A 356 23.07 -23.37 16.52
CA TYR A 356 22.51 -22.08 16.96
C TYR A 356 22.75 -21.82 18.45
N TYR A 357 22.54 -20.57 18.89
CA TYR A 357 22.45 -20.19 20.29
C TYR A 357 21.40 -21.07 21.00
N GLN A 358 21.67 -21.42 22.25
CA GLN A 358 20.79 -22.23 23.09
C GLN A 358 20.55 -21.45 24.38
N LEU A 359 19.28 -21.27 24.71
CA LEU A 359 18.85 -20.56 25.91
C LEU A 359 19.40 -21.26 27.17
N PRO A 360 20.20 -20.61 28.02
CA PRO A 360 20.90 -21.26 29.13
C PRO A 360 20.06 -21.32 30.42
N ILE A 361 18.73 -21.24 30.32
CA ILE A 361 17.78 -21.39 31.43
C ILE A 361 16.85 -22.58 31.17
N PRO A 362 16.38 -23.27 32.22
CA PRO A 362 15.49 -24.41 32.05
C PRO A 362 14.07 -23.95 31.69
N ARG A 363 13.25 -24.86 31.12
CA ARG A 363 11.95 -24.53 30.54
C ARG A 363 10.92 -24.05 31.56
N GLU A 364 11.03 -24.51 32.80
CA GLU A 364 10.23 -24.06 33.95
C GLU A 364 10.47 -22.59 34.33
N ASN A 365 11.56 -21.97 33.86
CA ASN A 365 11.85 -20.54 34.05
C ASN A 365 11.32 -19.66 32.90
N ILE A 366 10.48 -20.20 32.02
CA ILE A 366 9.84 -19.47 30.92
C ILE A 366 8.33 -19.43 31.17
N HIS A 367 7.85 -18.29 31.67
CA HIS A 367 6.48 -18.08 32.12
C HIS A 367 5.67 -17.41 31.02
N PHE A 368 4.66 -18.11 30.49
CA PHE A 368 3.70 -17.53 29.55
C PHE A 368 2.50 -16.96 30.33
N LEU A 369 2.38 -15.64 30.36
CA LEU A 369 1.43 -14.92 31.22
C LEU A 369 0.16 -14.58 30.44
N GLN A 370 -0.98 -15.07 30.93
CA GLN A 370 -2.30 -14.91 30.28
C GLN A 370 -3.32 -14.20 31.16
N THR A 371 -3.04 -14.07 32.47
CA THR A 371 -3.95 -13.49 33.47
C THR A 371 -3.30 -12.35 34.26
N TRP A 372 -4.12 -11.51 34.91
CA TRP A 372 -3.61 -10.38 35.69
C TRP A 372 -2.89 -10.78 36.99
N ASP A 373 -3.19 -11.96 37.55
CA ASP A 373 -2.54 -12.45 38.78
C ASP A 373 -1.11 -12.94 38.50
N GLU A 374 -0.91 -13.66 37.40
CA GLU A 374 0.42 -13.99 36.87
C GLU A 374 1.25 -12.73 36.56
N MET A 375 0.59 -11.70 36.03
CA MET A 375 1.20 -10.39 35.78
C MET A 375 1.67 -9.68 37.06
N GLN A 376 1.05 -9.91 38.24
CA GLN A 376 1.58 -9.35 39.49
C GLN A 376 2.91 -10.00 39.90
N GLN A 377 3.02 -11.32 39.78
CA GLN A 377 4.26 -12.04 40.12
C GLN A 377 5.42 -11.61 39.21
N CYS A 378 5.15 -11.41 37.92
CA CYS A 378 6.09 -10.80 36.98
C CYS A 378 6.46 -9.37 37.39
N ARG A 379 5.47 -8.53 37.69
CA ARG A 379 5.68 -7.13 38.11
C ARG A 379 6.59 -7.01 39.32
N GLU A 380 6.44 -7.86 40.33
CA GLU A 380 7.28 -7.88 41.53
C GLU A 380 8.74 -8.26 41.25
N GLN A 381 9.01 -9.10 40.25
CA GLN A 381 10.38 -9.49 39.86
C GLN A 381 11.02 -8.51 38.87
N VAL A 382 10.22 -7.90 38.00
CA VAL A 382 10.64 -6.98 36.94
C VAL A 382 10.89 -5.57 37.50
N LEU A 383 10.02 -5.04 38.37
CA LEU A 383 10.11 -3.66 38.89
C LEU A 383 11.00 -3.55 40.14
N GLN A 384 12.21 -4.10 40.07
CA GLN A 384 13.20 -4.00 41.16
C GLN A 384 14.27 -2.94 40.84
N PRO A 385 14.67 -2.08 41.80
CA PRO A 385 15.74 -1.11 41.59
C PRO A 385 17.07 -1.78 41.23
N GLY A 386 17.73 -1.32 40.17
CA GLY A 386 18.98 -1.90 39.67
C GLY A 386 18.81 -3.10 38.75
N GLN A 387 17.57 -3.53 38.46
CA GLN A 387 17.31 -4.67 37.57
C GLN A 387 17.74 -4.37 36.13
N VAL A 388 18.32 -5.36 35.46
CA VAL A 388 18.65 -5.32 34.02
C VAL A 388 17.71 -6.27 33.29
N ILE A 389 17.02 -5.77 32.26
CA ILE A 389 15.89 -6.45 31.63
C ILE A 389 16.08 -6.48 30.12
N GLY A 390 16.12 -7.67 29.53
CA GLY A 390 16.05 -7.86 28.09
C GLY A 390 14.60 -7.72 27.62
N ILE A 391 14.35 -6.83 26.67
CA ILE A 391 13.02 -6.57 26.13
C ILE A 391 13.02 -6.79 24.63
N ASP A 392 12.06 -7.58 24.17
CA ASP A 392 11.75 -7.78 22.76
C ASP A 392 10.21 -7.78 22.56
N MET A 393 9.74 -7.79 21.30
CA MET A 393 8.30 -7.79 20.97
C MET A 393 8.01 -8.58 19.69
N GLU A 394 6.93 -9.36 19.68
CA GLU A 394 6.52 -10.15 18.52
C GLU A 394 5.09 -9.86 18.03
N TRP A 395 4.89 -9.96 16.71
CA TRP A 395 3.61 -9.68 16.04
C TRP A 395 3.45 -10.41 14.71
N ARG A 396 2.21 -10.67 14.31
CA ARG A 396 1.92 -11.33 13.03
C ARG A 396 2.49 -10.52 11.83
N PRO A 397 3.28 -11.15 10.94
CA PRO A 397 3.76 -10.52 9.72
C PRO A 397 2.62 -10.25 8.72
N SER A 398 2.63 -9.06 8.11
CA SER A 398 1.62 -8.65 7.12
C SER A 398 2.11 -8.86 5.68
N PHE A 399 1.60 -9.90 5.01
CA PHE A 399 1.98 -10.24 3.63
C PHE A 399 1.14 -9.48 2.59
N GLY A 400 1.38 -8.19 2.44
CA GLY A 400 0.69 -7.33 1.46
C GLY A 400 -0.66 -6.74 1.92
N SER A 401 -1.06 -7.02 3.16
CA SER A 401 -2.21 -6.39 3.82
C SER A 401 -1.93 -4.94 4.19
N VAL A 402 -2.92 -4.05 4.07
CA VAL A 402 -2.84 -2.64 4.50
C VAL A 402 -3.39 -2.51 5.92
N GLY A 403 -2.85 -3.32 6.83
CA GLY A 403 -3.11 -3.26 8.27
C GLY A 403 -1.95 -2.61 9.02
N ARG A 404 -2.19 -2.23 10.29
CA ARG A 404 -1.10 -2.02 11.24
C ARG A 404 -0.88 -3.34 11.99
N SER A 405 0.37 -3.80 12.08
CA SER A 405 0.70 -4.90 12.98
C SER A 405 0.39 -4.50 14.43
N ARG A 406 -0.29 -5.38 15.16
CA ARG A 406 -0.55 -5.27 16.61
C ARG A 406 0.50 -6.12 17.31
N VAL A 407 1.17 -5.58 18.35
CA VAL A 407 2.06 -6.40 19.19
C VAL A 407 1.22 -7.48 19.87
N SER A 408 1.62 -8.72 19.66
CA SER A 408 0.89 -9.92 20.09
C SER A 408 1.54 -10.54 21.33
N LEU A 409 2.85 -10.36 21.50
CA LEU A 409 3.64 -10.84 22.62
C LEU A 409 4.67 -9.77 23.02
N LEU A 410 4.83 -9.53 24.32
CA LEU A 410 5.91 -8.71 24.88
C LEU A 410 6.79 -9.62 25.73
N GLN A 411 8.09 -9.65 25.47
CA GLN A 411 9.03 -10.51 26.17
C GLN A 411 9.85 -9.68 27.16
N LEU A 412 9.91 -10.14 28.41
CA LEU A 412 10.69 -9.53 29.49
C LEU A 412 11.61 -10.60 30.10
N ALA A 413 12.88 -10.58 29.74
CA ALA A 413 13.92 -11.42 30.32
C ALA A 413 14.58 -10.70 31.50
N VAL A 414 14.64 -11.34 32.65
CA VAL A 414 15.50 -10.93 33.79
C VAL A 414 16.52 -12.03 34.07
N LYS A 415 17.39 -11.84 35.05
CA LYS A 415 18.38 -12.87 35.39
C LYS A 415 17.67 -14.19 35.74
N ASP A 416 18.08 -15.27 35.07
CA ASP A 416 17.61 -16.65 35.27
C ASP A 416 16.10 -16.90 34.97
N GLN A 417 15.33 -15.91 34.48
CA GLN A 417 13.87 -16.02 34.24
C GLN A 417 13.42 -15.24 32.99
N VAL A 418 12.40 -15.74 32.28
CA VAL A 418 11.75 -15.02 31.17
C VAL A 418 10.23 -15.01 31.33
N PHE A 419 9.63 -13.84 31.13
CA PHE A 419 8.18 -13.63 31.10
C PHE A 419 7.73 -13.28 29.69
N LEU A 420 6.74 -14.02 29.18
CA LEU A 420 6.16 -13.85 27.85
C LEU A 420 4.70 -13.40 28.00
N LEU A 421 4.43 -12.13 27.77
CA LEU A 421 3.16 -11.48 28.12
C LEU A 421 2.20 -11.52 26.92
N ASP A 422 1.11 -12.29 27.03
CA ASP A 422 0.11 -12.43 25.98
C ASP A 422 -0.80 -11.19 25.87
N LEU A 423 -0.35 -10.18 25.09
CA LEU A 423 -1.08 -8.92 24.88
C LEU A 423 -2.42 -9.09 24.13
N LEU A 424 -2.79 -10.31 23.75
CA LEU A 424 -4.09 -10.60 23.13
C LEU A 424 -5.18 -10.97 24.14
N GLN A 425 -4.83 -11.39 25.37
CA GLN A 425 -5.83 -11.74 26.41
C GLN A 425 -6.44 -10.50 27.08
N PHE A 426 -5.61 -9.48 27.35
CA PHE A 426 -6.00 -8.25 28.05
C PHE A 426 -6.86 -7.33 27.17
N GLN A 427 -8.12 -7.71 26.94
CA GLN A 427 -9.08 -7.00 26.09
C GLN A 427 -10.04 -6.11 26.87
N GLU A 428 -10.24 -6.37 28.17
CA GLU A 428 -11.09 -5.53 29.02
C GLU A 428 -10.43 -4.17 29.31
N GLU A 429 -11.22 -3.09 29.35
CA GLU A 429 -10.71 -1.72 29.56
C GLU A 429 -9.89 -1.61 30.86
N VAL A 430 -10.37 -2.23 31.95
CA VAL A 430 -9.71 -2.25 33.26
C VAL A 430 -8.35 -2.95 33.20
N GLU A 431 -8.24 -4.04 32.44
CA GLU A 431 -6.97 -4.75 32.27
C GLU A 431 -6.00 -3.97 31.38
N GLN A 432 -6.51 -3.31 30.33
CA GLN A 432 -5.69 -2.45 29.47
C GLN A 432 -5.14 -1.24 30.20
N GLU A 433 -5.91 -0.62 31.10
CA GLU A 433 -5.41 0.46 31.97
C GLU A 433 -4.30 -0.02 32.91
N LYS A 434 -4.51 -1.17 33.58
CA LYS A 434 -3.51 -1.76 34.49
C LYS A 434 -2.23 -2.16 33.75
N LEU A 435 -2.36 -2.81 32.58
CA LEU A 435 -1.26 -3.17 31.69
C LEU A 435 -0.51 -1.92 31.20
N ALA A 436 -1.25 -0.87 30.84
CA ALA A 436 -0.65 0.39 30.41
C ALA A 436 0.15 1.06 31.53
N HIS A 437 -0.39 1.08 32.75
CA HIS A 437 0.30 1.59 33.93
C HIS A 437 1.56 0.76 34.26
N PHE A 438 1.50 -0.57 34.18
CA PHE A 438 2.67 -1.44 34.36
C PHE A 438 3.79 -1.13 33.35
N ILE A 439 3.46 -1.11 32.06
CA ILE A 439 4.41 -0.82 30.97
C ILE A 439 4.98 0.60 31.10
N GLN A 440 4.16 1.61 31.41
CA GLN A 440 4.65 2.98 31.64
C GLN A 440 5.59 3.04 32.85
N THR A 441 5.24 2.39 33.96
CA THR A 441 6.11 2.32 35.16
C THR A 441 7.46 1.69 34.82
N LEU A 442 7.45 0.55 34.13
CA LEU A 442 8.67 -0.13 33.67
C LEU A 442 9.54 0.82 32.83
N PHE A 443 9.03 1.35 31.72
CA PHE A 443 9.85 2.14 30.80
C PHE A 443 10.30 3.50 31.37
N SER A 444 9.55 4.10 32.29
CA SER A 444 9.89 5.40 32.87
C SER A 444 10.89 5.38 34.03
N ASP A 445 11.10 4.23 34.69
CA ASP A 445 11.98 4.16 35.88
C ASP A 445 13.48 4.14 35.50
N PRO A 446 14.28 5.19 35.78
CA PRO A 446 15.70 5.21 35.47
C PRO A 446 16.56 4.22 36.28
N ALA A 447 16.04 3.66 37.39
CA ALA A 447 16.74 2.65 38.17
C ALA A 447 16.71 1.25 37.51
N ILE A 448 15.84 1.04 36.52
CA ILE A 448 15.74 -0.20 35.75
C ILE A 448 16.41 0.00 34.39
N THR A 449 17.37 -0.87 34.05
CA THR A 449 18.05 -0.88 32.75
C THR A 449 17.29 -1.75 31.75
N LYS A 450 16.88 -1.18 30.61
CA LYS A 450 16.17 -1.89 29.53
C LYS A 450 17.07 -2.10 28.34
N LEU A 451 17.41 -3.35 28.07
CA LEU A 451 18.15 -3.78 26.90
C LEU A 451 17.16 -4.12 25.79
N GLY A 452 17.55 -3.84 24.55
CA GLY A 452 16.80 -4.26 23.35
C GLY A 452 17.60 -3.98 22.10
N TYR A 453 17.07 -4.34 20.94
CA TYR A 453 17.77 -4.21 19.66
C TYR A 453 16.89 -3.50 18.61
N GLY A 454 17.04 -2.18 18.48
CA GLY A 454 16.23 -1.36 17.58
C GLY A 454 14.93 -0.80 18.18
N MET A 455 14.76 -0.89 19.51
CA MET A 455 13.57 -0.56 20.33
C MET A 455 12.71 0.63 19.89
N SER A 456 13.28 1.64 19.23
CA SER A 456 12.52 2.74 18.62
C SER A 456 11.37 2.30 17.70
N GLY A 457 11.50 1.15 17.02
CA GLY A 457 10.44 0.56 16.20
C GLY A 457 9.37 -0.12 17.05
N ASP A 458 9.80 -0.91 18.02
CA ASP A 458 8.95 -1.78 18.84
C ASP A 458 8.09 -0.96 19.79
N LEU A 459 8.69 0.06 20.42
CA LEU A 459 7.98 1.07 21.20
C LEU A 459 6.96 1.86 20.36
N ALA A 460 7.24 2.12 19.07
CA ALA A 460 6.28 2.77 18.18
C ALA A 460 5.12 1.83 17.78
N SER A 461 5.37 0.53 17.67
CA SER A 461 4.33 -0.49 17.48
C SER A 461 3.45 -0.65 18.73
N LEU A 462 4.06 -0.73 19.91
CA LEU A 462 3.37 -0.80 21.21
C LEU A 462 2.54 0.48 21.45
N ALA A 463 3.11 1.66 21.19
CA ALA A 463 2.40 2.94 21.30
C ALA A 463 1.23 3.09 20.32
N ALA A 464 1.15 2.28 19.26
CA ALA A 464 0.03 2.26 18.34
C ALA A 464 -1.17 1.41 18.82
N MET A 465 -1.00 0.58 19.86
CA MET A 465 -2.06 -0.32 20.34
C MET A 465 -3.16 0.38 21.13
N CYS A 466 -2.80 1.27 22.05
CA CYS A 466 -3.76 1.96 22.93
C CYS A 466 -3.44 3.46 23.03
N SER A 467 -4.49 4.27 23.19
CA SER A 467 -4.35 5.73 23.27
C SER A 467 -3.55 6.21 24.47
N THR A 468 -3.52 5.43 25.56
CA THR A 468 -2.74 5.66 26.79
C THR A 468 -1.23 5.63 26.52
N PHE A 469 -0.76 4.81 25.59
CA PHE A 469 0.67 4.68 25.25
C PHE A 469 1.22 5.81 24.37
N LYS A 470 0.41 6.79 23.95
CA LYS A 470 0.87 7.88 23.05
C LYS A 470 2.06 8.69 23.58
N ASN A 471 2.23 8.74 24.90
CA ASN A 471 3.34 9.45 25.55
C ASN A 471 4.55 8.57 25.86
N LEU A 472 4.45 7.23 25.73
CA LEU A 472 5.48 6.27 26.15
C LEU A 472 6.86 6.65 25.58
N ASN A 473 6.93 6.90 24.27
CA ASN A 473 8.14 7.30 23.53
C ASN A 473 8.83 8.59 24.03
N ARG A 474 8.21 9.39 24.90
CA ARG A 474 8.78 10.62 25.47
C ARG A 474 9.29 10.45 26.90
N GLU A 475 8.85 9.39 27.57
CA GLU A 475 9.05 9.18 29.01
C GLU A 475 10.01 8.01 29.30
N VAL A 476 10.50 7.32 28.26
CA VAL A 476 11.44 6.21 28.39
C VAL A 476 12.78 6.66 29.00
N GLN A 477 13.23 5.98 30.05
CA GLN A 477 14.52 6.17 30.72
C GLN A 477 15.21 4.83 31.00
N GLY A 478 16.53 4.85 31.21
CA GLY A 478 17.31 3.64 31.51
C GLY A 478 17.51 2.69 30.32
N THR A 479 17.37 3.16 29.09
CA THR A 479 17.38 2.29 27.89
C THR A 479 18.75 2.19 27.24
N VAL A 480 19.13 0.96 26.87
CA VAL A 480 20.37 0.60 26.18
C VAL A 480 20.02 -0.14 24.88
N ASP A 481 20.10 0.55 23.74
CA ASP A 481 19.87 -0.06 22.43
C ASP A 481 21.16 -0.72 21.90
N LEU A 482 21.21 -2.06 21.98
CA LEU A 482 22.33 -2.88 21.52
C LEU A 482 22.55 -2.80 20.00
N PHE A 483 21.57 -2.33 19.22
CA PHE A 483 21.78 -2.02 17.79
C PHE A 483 22.78 -0.87 17.58
N THR A 484 22.88 0.05 18.53
CA THR A 484 23.89 1.12 18.51
C THR A 484 25.28 0.54 18.79
N VAL A 485 25.39 -0.44 19.68
CA VAL A 485 26.65 -1.15 19.97
C VAL A 485 27.08 -2.02 18.78
N ASP A 486 26.18 -2.81 18.19
CA ASP A 486 26.47 -3.59 16.97
C ASP A 486 27.02 -2.71 15.83
N LYS A 487 26.44 -1.52 15.60
CA LYS A 487 26.98 -0.55 14.62
C LYS A 487 28.39 -0.05 14.95
N GLN A 488 28.79 0.00 16.23
CA GLN A 488 30.15 0.35 16.63
C GLN A 488 31.09 -0.85 16.40
N LEU A 489 30.72 -2.03 16.90
CA LEU A 489 31.47 -3.28 16.70
C LEU A 489 31.76 -3.55 15.22
N GLN A 490 30.75 -3.43 14.35
CA GLN A 490 30.92 -3.59 12.91
C GLN A 490 31.90 -2.58 12.29
N LYS A 491 32.11 -1.40 12.88
CA LYS A 491 33.18 -0.48 12.45
C LYS A 491 34.53 -1.01 12.93
N CYS A 492 34.68 -1.29 14.23
CA CYS A 492 35.91 -1.82 14.83
C CYS A 492 36.41 -3.08 14.09
N PHE A 493 35.55 -4.07 13.83
CA PHE A 493 35.89 -5.26 13.06
C PHE A 493 36.28 -4.97 11.59
N ARG A 494 35.69 -3.95 10.95
CA ARG A 494 36.09 -3.53 9.58
C ARG A 494 37.45 -2.84 9.55
N ASP A 495 37.86 -2.22 10.65
CA ASP A 495 39.15 -1.54 10.76
C ASP A 495 40.24 -2.53 11.22
N TRP A 496 39.96 -3.39 12.19
CA TRP A 496 40.84 -4.52 12.57
C TRP A 496 41.16 -5.43 11.36
N ARG A 497 40.18 -5.78 10.51
CA ARG A 497 40.43 -6.53 9.27
C ARG A 497 41.29 -5.79 8.22
N LYS A 498 41.51 -4.47 8.35
CA LYS A 498 42.47 -3.71 7.51
C LYS A 498 43.88 -3.75 8.09
N ASP A 499 44.00 -3.71 9.41
CA ASP A 499 45.30 -3.73 10.09
C ASP A 499 45.90 -5.14 10.16
N VAL A 500 45.09 -6.19 10.37
CA VAL A 500 45.55 -7.59 10.23
C VAL A 500 46.05 -7.89 8.81
N ARG A 501 45.47 -7.26 7.78
CA ARG A 501 45.99 -7.36 6.39
C ARG A 501 47.34 -6.68 6.15
N LYS A 502 47.93 -6.04 7.16
CA LYS A 502 49.30 -5.48 7.12
C LYS A 502 50.31 -6.26 7.97
N VAL A 503 49.88 -7.22 8.80
CA VAL A 503 50.78 -7.96 9.71
C VAL A 503 50.64 -9.46 9.48
N ASP A 504 51.76 -10.01 9.03
CA ASP A 504 52.09 -11.40 8.72
C ASP A 504 51.29 -12.21 7.69
N VAL A 505 52.11 -12.76 6.79
CA VAL A 505 51.79 -13.77 5.79
C VAL A 505 52.20 -15.11 6.39
N LEU A 506 51.29 -16.08 6.41
CA LEU A 506 51.41 -17.46 6.96
C LEU A 506 51.13 -17.61 8.46
N SER A 507 49.90 -18.01 8.81
CA SER A 507 49.62 -19.13 9.73
C SER A 507 48.14 -19.56 9.69
N GLN A 508 47.88 -20.63 8.94
CA GLN A 508 47.05 -21.77 9.36
C GLN A 508 45.64 -21.51 9.97
N GLU A 509 44.63 -21.44 9.11
CA GLU A 509 43.29 -21.96 9.44
C GLU A 509 43.06 -23.27 8.68
N GLN A 510 43.03 -24.38 9.42
CA GLN A 510 42.66 -25.70 8.89
C GLN A 510 41.14 -25.93 9.01
N SER A 511 40.60 -26.63 8.02
CA SER A 511 39.39 -27.46 8.10
C SER A 511 38.12 -26.84 8.70
N CYS A 512 37.27 -26.31 7.82
CA CYS A 512 35.99 -26.97 7.55
C CYS A 512 35.52 -26.64 6.14
N GLU A 513 35.98 -27.45 5.18
CA GLU A 513 35.20 -27.64 3.95
C GLU A 513 33.87 -28.31 4.33
N ASP A 514 32.84 -28.02 3.54
CA ASP A 514 31.43 -28.36 3.72
C ASP A 514 30.60 -27.53 4.72
N ARG A 515 29.87 -26.56 4.16
CA ARG A 515 28.51 -26.19 4.56
C ARG A 515 27.86 -25.33 3.48
N GLY A 516 26.83 -25.87 2.82
CA GLY A 516 26.13 -25.19 1.74
C GLY A 516 25.43 -23.88 2.17
N PHE A 517 25.37 -22.91 1.24
CA PHE A 517 24.48 -21.74 1.19
C PHE A 517 23.80 -21.28 2.50
N ARG A 518 24.57 -20.94 3.54
CA ARG A 518 24.03 -20.16 4.67
C ARG A 518 23.94 -18.70 4.27
N GLN A 519 22.78 -18.08 4.48
CA GLN A 519 22.62 -16.64 4.28
C GLN A 519 23.56 -15.88 5.24
N THR A 520 24.08 -14.73 4.81
CA THR A 520 24.89 -13.88 5.69
C THR A 520 24.06 -13.39 6.86
N GLU A 521 24.49 -13.70 8.09
CA GLU A 521 23.81 -13.24 9.30
C GLU A 521 23.71 -11.71 9.38
N LYS A 522 22.60 -11.26 9.98
CA LYS A 522 22.19 -9.85 10.11
C LYS A 522 21.32 -9.69 11.36
N GLY A 523 21.24 -8.44 11.85
CA GLY A 523 20.39 -8.08 12.98
C GLY A 523 20.96 -8.62 14.29
N LEU A 524 20.10 -8.78 15.29
CA LEU A 524 20.45 -9.31 16.61
C LEU A 524 21.26 -10.63 16.51
N SER A 525 20.85 -11.57 15.65
CA SER A 525 21.58 -12.82 15.40
C SER A 525 23.06 -12.63 15.03
N LEU A 526 23.41 -11.57 14.28
CA LEU A 526 24.82 -11.28 13.94
C LEU A 526 25.59 -10.77 15.17
N LEU A 527 24.94 -9.95 16.01
CA LEU A 527 25.52 -9.50 17.28
C LEU A 527 25.73 -10.68 18.24
N VAL A 528 24.72 -11.55 18.38
CA VAL A 528 24.79 -12.77 19.20
C VAL A 528 25.87 -13.72 18.65
N GLN A 529 26.01 -13.86 17.33
CA GLN A 529 27.11 -14.63 16.73
C GLN A 529 28.48 -14.02 17.03
N HIS A 530 28.63 -12.69 16.98
CA HIS A 530 29.92 -12.04 17.26
C HIS A 530 30.31 -12.07 18.75
N VAL A 531 29.35 -12.05 19.67
CA VAL A 531 29.61 -11.93 21.12
C VAL A 531 29.53 -13.27 21.85
N LEU A 532 28.57 -14.13 21.48
CA LEU A 532 28.33 -15.45 22.08
C LEU A 532 28.76 -16.63 21.17
N GLY A 533 29.26 -16.35 19.96
CA GLY A 533 29.86 -17.34 19.06
C GLY A 533 28.89 -18.12 18.17
N LYS A 534 27.57 -18.07 18.42
CA LYS A 534 26.55 -18.74 17.61
C LYS A 534 25.42 -17.79 17.21
N PRO A 535 24.84 -17.90 16.01
CA PRO A 535 23.66 -17.12 15.61
C PRO A 535 22.39 -17.58 16.33
N LEU A 536 21.36 -16.73 16.33
CA LEU A 536 20.00 -17.11 16.73
C LEU A 536 19.35 -17.95 15.62
N ASP A 537 18.51 -18.93 15.99
CA ASP A 537 17.67 -19.62 14.99
C ASP A 537 16.51 -18.71 14.59
N LYS A 538 16.34 -18.45 13.30
CA LYS A 538 15.36 -17.49 12.73
C LYS A 538 14.09 -18.15 12.20
N THR A 539 13.88 -19.42 12.52
CA THR A 539 12.76 -20.23 12.04
C THR A 539 11.39 -19.62 12.36
N GLU A 540 11.23 -19.08 13.57
CA GLU A 540 9.95 -18.55 14.07
C GLU A 540 9.77 -17.03 13.89
N GLN A 541 10.77 -16.32 13.36
CA GLN A 541 10.69 -14.88 13.07
C GLN A 541 9.52 -14.48 12.15
N LEU A 542 9.04 -15.42 11.33
CA LEU A 542 7.90 -15.22 10.43
C LEU A 542 6.68 -16.05 10.85
N SER A 543 6.55 -16.44 12.12
CA SER A 543 5.41 -17.22 12.63
C SER A 543 4.13 -16.41 12.76
N ASN A 544 3.00 -17.10 12.94
CA ASN A 544 1.73 -16.44 13.22
C ASN A 544 1.57 -16.18 14.72
N TRP A 545 2.18 -15.10 15.21
CA TRP A 545 2.15 -14.70 16.62
C TRP A 545 0.76 -14.33 17.17
N GLU A 546 -0.27 -14.27 16.33
CA GLU A 546 -1.68 -14.12 16.75
C GLU A 546 -2.39 -15.47 16.99
N LYS A 547 -1.83 -16.60 16.53
CA LYS A 547 -2.44 -17.93 16.74
C LYS A 547 -2.33 -18.33 18.22
N ARG A 548 -3.38 -18.94 18.76
CA ARG A 548 -3.42 -19.48 20.13
C ARG A 548 -3.92 -20.94 20.13
N PRO A 549 -3.36 -21.83 20.97
CA PRO A 549 -2.15 -21.62 21.78
C PRO A 549 -0.91 -21.37 20.91
N LEU A 550 0.11 -20.72 21.47
CA LEU A 550 1.43 -20.66 20.83
C LEU A 550 2.07 -22.05 20.85
N ARG A 551 2.87 -22.39 19.83
CA ARG A 551 3.69 -23.60 19.88
C ARG A 551 4.89 -23.43 20.81
N GLU A 552 5.45 -24.56 21.21
CA GLU A 552 6.64 -24.61 22.07
C GLU A 552 7.86 -23.97 21.39
N GLU A 553 8.03 -24.14 20.08
CA GLU A 553 9.12 -23.52 19.32
C GLU A 553 9.01 -21.99 19.31
N GLN A 554 7.78 -21.46 19.23
CA GLN A 554 7.50 -20.03 19.32
C GLN A 554 7.84 -19.47 20.71
N ILE A 555 7.51 -20.21 21.77
CA ILE A 555 7.82 -19.86 23.16
C ILE A 555 9.34 -19.83 23.38
N LEU A 556 10.05 -20.85 22.91
CA LEU A 556 11.52 -20.95 23.03
C LEU A 556 12.25 -19.91 22.18
N TYR A 557 11.77 -19.61 20.98
CA TYR A 557 12.28 -18.52 20.14
C TYR A 557 12.14 -17.17 20.86
N ALA A 558 10.92 -16.83 21.27
CA ALA A 558 10.61 -15.56 21.93
C ALA A 558 11.43 -15.36 23.22
N ALA A 559 11.63 -16.43 23.99
CA ALA A 559 12.48 -16.38 25.17
C ALA A 559 13.97 -16.23 24.84
N SER A 560 14.44 -16.84 23.75
CA SER A 560 15.82 -16.73 23.28
C SER A 560 16.18 -15.32 22.84
N ASP A 561 15.32 -14.68 22.04
CA ASP A 561 15.58 -13.33 21.50
C ASP A 561 15.64 -12.28 22.62
N ALA A 562 14.77 -12.38 23.65
CA ALA A 562 14.84 -11.49 24.81
C ALA A 562 16.02 -11.80 25.76
N TYR A 563 16.28 -13.08 26.08
CA TYR A 563 17.33 -13.45 27.04
C TYR A 563 18.74 -13.24 26.49
N CYS A 564 18.96 -13.42 25.20
CA CYS A 564 20.29 -13.22 24.60
C CYS A 564 20.80 -11.78 24.77
N LEU A 565 19.91 -10.79 24.93
CA LEU A 565 20.25 -9.40 25.22
C LEU A 565 21.01 -9.28 26.55
N LEU A 566 20.57 -10.00 27.60
CA LEU A 566 21.23 -10.02 28.91
C LEU A 566 22.64 -10.61 28.81
N GLU A 567 22.78 -11.72 28.11
CA GLU A 567 24.06 -12.41 27.91
C GLU A 567 25.05 -11.57 27.09
N VAL A 568 24.58 -10.96 25.99
CA VAL A 568 25.37 -10.03 25.17
C VAL A 568 25.82 -8.84 26.01
N TYR A 569 24.90 -8.17 26.73
CA TYR A 569 25.24 -7.03 27.57
C TYR A 569 26.23 -7.38 28.68
N ARG A 570 26.02 -8.53 29.35
CA ARG A 570 26.96 -9.05 30.36
C ARG A 570 28.34 -9.29 29.76
N LYS A 571 28.44 -10.00 28.63
CA LYS A 571 29.73 -10.28 27.96
C LYS A 571 30.46 -9.02 27.50
N LEU A 572 29.74 -8.05 26.96
CA LEU A 572 30.30 -6.77 26.55
C LEU A 572 30.77 -5.95 27.77
N SER A 573 30.10 -6.06 28.92
CA SER A 573 30.45 -5.36 30.16
C SER A 573 31.58 -6.02 30.94
N GLU A 574 31.73 -7.35 30.85
CA GLU A 574 32.82 -8.12 31.46
C GLU A 574 34.17 -7.84 30.78
N ASP A 575 34.19 -7.67 29.45
CA ASP A 575 35.41 -7.37 28.69
C ASP A 575 35.14 -6.40 27.52
N PRO A 576 34.94 -5.09 27.79
CA PRO A 576 34.74 -4.09 26.73
C PRO A 576 35.95 -3.99 25.78
N ALA A 577 37.15 -4.27 26.30
CA ALA A 577 38.41 -4.09 25.59
C ALA A 577 38.61 -5.11 24.47
N ALA A 578 38.27 -6.39 24.67
CA ALA A 578 38.30 -7.41 23.63
C ALA A 578 37.40 -7.09 22.42
N PHE A 579 36.33 -6.32 22.65
CA PHE A 579 35.41 -5.86 21.60
C PHE A 579 35.73 -4.46 21.04
N GLY A 580 36.78 -3.80 21.53
CA GLY A 580 37.19 -2.46 21.10
C GLY A 580 36.21 -1.35 21.54
N LEU A 581 35.56 -1.53 22.69
CA LEU A 581 34.67 -0.56 23.33
C LEU A 581 35.37 0.16 24.49
N SER A 582 34.88 1.34 24.86
CA SER A 582 35.35 2.07 26.05
C SER A 582 34.90 1.38 27.35
N SER A 583 35.67 1.58 28.43
CA SER A 583 35.41 0.96 29.73
C SER A 583 34.04 1.30 30.34
N ASP A 584 33.48 2.47 30.05
CA ASP A 584 32.10 2.83 30.39
C ASP A 584 31.17 2.67 29.18
N LEU A 585 30.43 1.56 29.15
CA LEU A 585 29.32 1.36 28.22
C LEU A 585 28.13 2.25 28.60
N SER A 586 27.89 2.41 29.90
CA SER A 586 26.83 3.23 30.50
C SER A 586 26.88 4.70 30.04
N GLU A 587 28.02 5.39 30.17
CA GLU A 587 28.13 6.80 29.78
C GLU A 587 28.06 7.02 28.26
N SER A 588 28.44 6.04 27.44
CA SER A 588 28.45 6.17 25.98
C SER A 588 27.10 5.91 25.30
N LEU A 589 26.18 5.21 25.99
CA LEU A 589 24.92 4.71 25.42
C LEU A 589 23.66 5.47 25.87
N VAL A 590 23.73 6.27 26.94
CA VAL A 590 22.61 7.14 27.33
C VAL A 590 22.49 8.32 26.34
N GLU A 591 21.39 8.34 25.58
CA GLU A 591 21.13 9.37 24.56
C GLU A 591 21.07 10.78 25.18
N LYS A 592 22.13 11.58 24.99
CA LYS A 592 22.05 13.04 25.15
C LYS A 592 21.14 13.61 24.05
N GLN A 593 19.89 13.93 24.40
CA GLN A 593 18.90 14.54 23.51
C GLN A 593 19.38 15.90 22.96
N ALA A 594 20.13 15.89 21.86
CA ALA A 594 20.59 17.08 21.16
C ALA A 594 19.56 17.52 20.11
N THR A 595 18.69 18.45 20.45
CA THR A 595 17.75 19.09 19.53
C THR A 595 18.47 19.72 18.33
N LYS A 596 18.34 19.12 17.13
CA LYS A 596 18.78 19.73 15.86
C LYS A 596 17.67 19.80 14.83
N SER A 597 17.13 21.01 14.67
CA SER A 597 16.17 21.39 13.63
C SER A 597 16.73 21.13 12.22
N ARG A 598 16.04 20.30 11.44
CA ARG A 598 16.50 19.87 10.10
C ARG A 598 16.10 20.85 9.00
N ALA A 599 16.92 21.88 8.78
CA ALA A 599 16.79 22.76 7.60
C ALA A 599 17.13 22.01 6.29
N LYS A 600 16.32 22.20 5.25
CA LYS A 600 16.52 21.61 3.91
C LYS A 600 17.42 22.50 3.05
N LYS A 601 18.43 21.93 2.38
CA LYS A 601 19.02 22.47 1.12
C LYS A 601 19.44 21.33 0.17
N PRO A 602 19.51 21.58 -1.17
CA PRO A 602 19.44 20.54 -2.18
C PRO A 602 20.81 20.02 -2.67
N LEU A 603 20.82 18.81 -3.26
CA LEU A 603 21.96 18.31 -4.03
C LEU A 603 21.87 18.74 -5.50
N ASN A 604 23.00 19.18 -6.05
CA ASN A 604 23.25 19.25 -7.48
C ASN A 604 24.59 18.54 -7.76
N LYS A 605 24.68 17.70 -8.80
CA LYS A 605 25.90 16.97 -9.17
C LYS A 605 26.09 16.96 -10.68
N GLN A 606 27.20 17.54 -11.14
CA GLN A 606 27.76 17.31 -12.48
C GLN A 606 29.00 16.40 -12.42
N LYS A 607 29.51 16.02 -13.59
CA LYS A 607 30.27 14.78 -13.86
C LYS A 607 31.74 15.02 -14.27
N MET A 608 32.60 14.05 -13.88
CA MET A 608 33.68 13.43 -14.70
C MET A 608 34.95 14.26 -15.09
N PRO A 609 36.00 13.64 -15.69
CA PRO A 609 36.59 12.29 -15.44
C PRO A 609 38.15 12.22 -15.48
N SER A 610 38.74 11.10 -15.01
CA SER A 610 40.09 10.58 -15.36
C SER A 610 40.42 9.27 -14.60
N THR A 611 41.44 8.44 -14.90
CA THR A 611 41.95 7.86 -16.17
C THR A 611 42.77 6.58 -15.91
N SER A 612 42.55 5.50 -16.69
CA SER A 612 43.49 4.45 -17.16
C SER A 612 44.66 3.95 -16.25
N LYS A 613 44.75 2.67 -15.84
CA LYS A 613 45.56 1.53 -16.40
C LYS A 613 45.78 0.46 -15.27
N GLN A 614 46.20 -0.82 -15.42
CA GLN A 614 46.42 -1.77 -16.54
C GLN A 614 46.35 -3.25 -16.03
N GLN A 615 46.18 -4.23 -16.95
CA GLN A 615 46.78 -5.60 -17.08
C GLN A 615 47.38 -6.39 -15.86
N SER A 616 47.39 -7.74 -15.80
CA SER A 616 46.79 -8.85 -16.61
C SER A 616 47.09 -10.26 -15.99
N LYS A 617 46.60 -11.34 -16.65
CA LYS A 617 46.76 -12.81 -16.37
C LYS A 617 45.83 -13.36 -15.26
N GLY A 618 45.15 -14.51 -15.38
CA GLY A 618 45.15 -15.63 -16.34
C GLY A 618 45.14 -16.95 -15.52
N VAL A 619 44.19 -17.88 -15.66
CA VAL A 619 44.14 -18.98 -16.66
C VAL A 619 42.70 -19.54 -16.78
N VAL A 620 42.41 -20.22 -17.89
CA VAL A 620 41.10 -20.67 -18.40
C VAL A 620 40.85 -22.17 -18.14
N ARG A 621 39.57 -22.60 -18.04
CA ARG A 621 39.05 -23.84 -18.65
C ARG A 621 37.71 -23.57 -19.35
N GLU A 622 37.43 -24.38 -20.37
CA GLU A 622 36.73 -23.96 -21.58
C GLU A 622 35.21 -24.22 -21.60
N ALA A 623 34.51 -23.49 -22.48
CA ALA A 623 33.19 -23.82 -23.01
C ALA A 623 33.11 -23.40 -24.49
N SER A 624 32.14 -23.93 -25.22
CA SER A 624 32.02 -23.94 -26.68
C SER A 624 31.98 -22.57 -27.40
N SER A 625 32.40 -22.61 -28.67
CA SER A 625 32.31 -21.60 -29.74
C SER A 625 31.67 -20.23 -29.43
N PRO A 626 32.39 -19.11 -29.56
CA PRO A 626 31.82 -17.79 -29.33
C PRO A 626 30.85 -17.35 -30.44
N SER A 627 29.60 -17.10 -30.06
CA SER A 627 28.61 -16.38 -30.87
C SER A 627 29.14 -15.00 -31.29
N PRO A 628 28.71 -14.46 -32.45
CA PRO A 628 29.14 -13.13 -32.91
C PRO A 628 28.84 -12.05 -31.86
N ILE A 629 29.78 -11.13 -31.68
CA ILE A 629 29.63 -10.00 -30.75
C ILE A 629 28.43 -9.18 -31.21
N THR A 630 27.39 -9.15 -30.39
CA THR A 630 26.09 -8.54 -30.73
C THR A 630 25.96 -7.20 -30.00
N SER A 631 25.51 -6.14 -30.67
CA SER A 631 25.28 -4.86 -29.97
C SER A 631 24.05 -4.96 -29.05
N PRO A 632 23.94 -4.14 -27.99
CA PRO A 632 22.78 -4.18 -27.10
C PRO A 632 21.47 -3.91 -27.84
N LYS A 633 21.51 -3.15 -28.94
CA LYS A 633 20.33 -2.79 -29.73
C LYS A 633 19.79 -3.96 -30.56
N GLU A 634 20.65 -4.88 -30.97
CA GLU A 634 20.33 -6.07 -31.76
C GLU A 634 19.96 -7.27 -30.86
N PHE A 635 20.43 -7.27 -29.60
CA PHE A 635 20.03 -8.28 -28.63
C PHE A 635 18.61 -8.01 -28.09
N SER A 636 17.69 -8.92 -28.39
CA SER A 636 16.29 -8.84 -27.97
C SER A 636 15.87 -10.01 -27.09
N VAL A 637 15.23 -9.69 -25.97
CA VAL A 637 14.86 -10.66 -24.94
C VAL A 637 13.41 -10.47 -24.48
N VAL A 638 12.81 -11.54 -23.98
CA VAL A 638 11.59 -11.53 -23.18
C VAL A 638 11.92 -12.02 -21.77
N CYS A 639 11.69 -11.19 -20.78
CA CYS A 639 11.87 -11.52 -19.36
C CYS A 639 10.56 -12.02 -18.78
N ASP A 640 10.68 -13.09 -18.00
CA ASP A 640 9.63 -13.63 -17.15
C ASP A 640 9.13 -12.60 -16.11
N ASN A 641 7.93 -12.82 -15.57
CA ASN A 641 7.29 -11.93 -14.58
C ASN A 641 8.13 -11.81 -13.29
N MET A 642 8.79 -12.89 -12.86
CA MET A 642 9.74 -12.91 -11.73
C MET A 642 11.04 -12.13 -12.02
N LEU A 643 11.38 -11.90 -13.29
CA LEU A 643 12.62 -11.26 -13.74
C LEU A 643 12.43 -9.81 -14.23
N GLN A 644 11.30 -9.16 -13.92
CA GLN A 644 11.09 -7.74 -14.25
C GLN A 644 12.19 -6.81 -13.70
N GLY A 645 12.81 -7.14 -12.56
CA GLY A 645 13.95 -6.38 -12.00
C GLY A 645 15.17 -6.39 -12.92
N LEU A 646 15.55 -7.59 -13.40
CA LEU A 646 16.57 -7.79 -14.43
C LEU A 646 16.19 -7.08 -15.73
N GLY A 647 14.95 -7.25 -16.20
CA GLY A 647 14.48 -6.67 -17.46
C GLY A 647 14.58 -5.14 -17.49
N ARG A 648 14.21 -4.47 -16.39
CA ARG A 648 14.41 -3.02 -16.23
C ARG A 648 15.88 -2.62 -16.26
N TYR A 649 16.77 -3.42 -15.66
CA TYR A 649 18.20 -3.16 -15.65
C TYR A 649 18.83 -3.34 -17.05
N LEU A 650 18.45 -4.39 -17.78
CA LEU A 650 18.88 -4.62 -19.17
C LEU A 650 18.40 -3.51 -20.12
N ARG A 651 17.16 -2.99 -19.99
CA ARG A 651 16.72 -1.79 -20.75
C ARG A 651 17.61 -0.57 -20.48
N CYS A 652 18.07 -0.39 -19.24
CA CYS A 652 18.99 0.70 -18.90
C CYS A 652 20.38 0.54 -19.54
N LEU A 653 20.70 -0.64 -20.09
CA LEU A 653 21.93 -0.93 -20.84
C LEU A 653 21.70 -1.00 -22.36
N GLY A 654 20.52 -0.57 -22.85
CA GLY A 654 20.20 -0.48 -24.28
C GLY A 654 19.58 -1.73 -24.91
N VAL A 655 19.37 -2.80 -24.12
CA VAL A 655 18.79 -4.07 -24.58
C VAL A 655 17.30 -3.95 -24.91
N ASP A 656 16.84 -4.62 -25.97
CA ASP A 656 15.42 -4.69 -26.31
C ASP A 656 14.70 -5.73 -25.43
N VAL A 657 14.08 -5.29 -24.34
CA VAL A 657 13.42 -6.17 -23.38
C VAL A 657 11.90 -6.04 -23.45
N ARG A 658 11.19 -7.13 -23.78
CA ARG A 658 9.80 -7.35 -23.35
C ARG A 658 9.79 -7.93 -21.94
N MET A 659 8.81 -7.56 -21.12
CA MET A 659 8.60 -8.15 -19.80
C MET A 659 7.15 -8.64 -19.75
N LEU A 660 6.93 -9.85 -19.24
CA LEU A 660 5.57 -10.34 -18.96
C LEU A 660 4.94 -9.55 -17.80
N GLU A 661 3.61 -9.39 -17.85
CA GLU A 661 2.85 -8.81 -16.74
C GLU A 661 2.73 -9.80 -15.57
N ASN A 662 2.21 -9.37 -14.41
CA ASN A 662 2.27 -10.20 -13.18
C ASN A 662 1.26 -11.35 -13.18
N ASP A 663 0.34 -11.33 -14.14
CA ASP A 663 -0.81 -12.19 -14.37
C ASP A 663 -0.69 -12.99 -15.68
N ASP A 664 0.37 -12.75 -16.46
CA ASP A 664 0.69 -13.52 -17.66
C ASP A 664 1.26 -14.91 -17.33
N ASP A 665 0.75 -15.95 -18.02
CA ASP A 665 1.31 -17.30 -18.01
C ASP A 665 2.70 -17.30 -18.69
N HIS A 666 3.65 -18.03 -18.11
CA HIS A 666 5.00 -18.21 -18.64
C HIS A 666 5.02 -18.70 -20.11
N ARG A 667 4.00 -19.45 -20.56
CA ARG A 667 3.81 -19.87 -21.96
C ARG A 667 3.71 -18.70 -22.95
N LYS A 668 3.21 -17.55 -22.51
CA LYS A 668 3.18 -16.31 -23.32
C LYS A 668 4.59 -15.82 -23.69
N ALA A 669 5.62 -16.14 -22.89
CA ALA A 669 7.01 -15.86 -23.26
C ALA A 669 7.47 -16.69 -24.46
N ALA A 670 7.00 -17.94 -24.61
CA ALA A 670 7.28 -18.73 -25.81
C ALA A 670 6.63 -18.10 -27.04
N GLU A 671 5.34 -17.75 -26.98
CA GLU A 671 4.64 -17.08 -28.08
C GLU A 671 5.36 -15.81 -28.55
N ILE A 672 5.77 -14.94 -27.61
CA ILE A 672 6.53 -13.72 -27.89
C ILE A 672 7.91 -14.03 -28.48
N ALA A 673 8.61 -15.05 -27.97
CA ALA A 673 9.94 -15.47 -28.47
C ALA A 673 9.89 -16.07 -29.88
N TRP A 674 8.81 -16.78 -30.21
CA TRP A 674 8.54 -17.31 -31.55
C TRP A 674 8.14 -16.19 -32.53
N GLN A 675 7.22 -15.29 -32.15
CA GLN A 675 6.72 -14.21 -33.02
C GLN A 675 7.75 -13.10 -33.26
N GLU A 676 8.42 -12.62 -32.21
CA GLU A 676 9.34 -11.47 -32.28
C GLU A 676 10.82 -11.85 -32.36
N GLY A 677 11.12 -13.15 -32.47
CA GLY A 677 12.50 -13.61 -32.63
C GLY A 677 13.39 -13.48 -31.37
N ARG A 678 12.81 -13.24 -30.19
CA ARG A 678 13.51 -12.95 -28.92
C ARG A 678 14.07 -14.20 -28.22
N VAL A 679 15.03 -13.98 -27.32
CA VAL A 679 15.51 -14.98 -26.35
C VAL A 679 14.71 -14.89 -25.04
N ILE A 680 14.30 -16.02 -24.47
CA ILE A 680 13.62 -16.08 -23.18
C ILE A 680 14.64 -16.01 -22.03
N LEU A 681 14.44 -15.08 -21.10
CA LEU A 681 15.11 -15.05 -19.80
C LEU A 681 14.10 -15.46 -18.73
N THR A 682 14.34 -16.61 -18.09
CA THR A 682 13.48 -17.19 -17.05
C THR A 682 14.34 -17.94 -16.01
N SER A 683 13.74 -18.59 -15.01
CA SER A 683 14.44 -19.24 -13.90
C SER A 683 13.58 -20.34 -13.27
N GLY A 684 14.20 -21.41 -12.77
CA GLY A 684 13.48 -22.47 -12.05
C GLY A 684 12.61 -23.35 -12.95
N LEU A 685 11.42 -23.75 -12.49
CA LEU A 685 10.52 -24.66 -13.21
C LEU A 685 10.11 -24.14 -14.62
N PRO A 686 9.75 -22.85 -14.82
CA PRO A 686 9.44 -22.34 -16.16
C PRO A 686 10.59 -22.48 -17.16
N TYR A 687 11.86 -22.43 -16.74
CA TYR A 687 13.00 -22.71 -17.63
C TYR A 687 12.93 -24.13 -18.19
N GLN A 688 12.69 -25.13 -17.33
CA GLN A 688 12.61 -26.55 -17.73
C GLN A 688 11.43 -26.79 -18.68
N MET A 689 10.30 -26.14 -18.44
CA MET A 689 9.12 -26.23 -19.31
C MET A 689 9.34 -25.54 -20.67
N LEU A 690 9.90 -24.33 -20.68
CA LEU A 690 10.04 -23.52 -21.89
C LEU A 690 11.21 -23.97 -22.77
N GLN A 691 12.29 -24.51 -22.18
CA GLN A 691 13.44 -25.02 -22.94
C GLN A 691 13.06 -26.15 -23.90
N SER A 692 12.01 -26.94 -23.63
CA SER A 692 11.52 -27.96 -24.56
C SER A 692 10.62 -27.40 -25.68
N GLN A 693 10.17 -26.14 -25.56
CA GLN A 693 9.25 -25.47 -26.49
C GLN A 693 9.93 -24.43 -27.40
N VAL A 694 11.22 -24.15 -27.18
CA VAL A 694 12.03 -23.25 -28.02
C VAL A 694 13.35 -23.91 -28.39
N GLY A 695 13.90 -23.55 -29.55
CA GLY A 695 15.17 -24.12 -30.03
C GLY A 695 16.35 -23.87 -29.10
N GLU A 696 17.41 -24.66 -29.26
CA GLU A 696 18.64 -24.55 -28.47
C GLU A 696 19.22 -23.12 -28.50
N GLY A 697 19.66 -22.62 -27.34
CA GLY A 697 20.14 -21.23 -27.18
C GLY A 697 19.06 -20.15 -27.14
N ARG A 698 17.76 -20.48 -27.26
CA ARG A 698 16.65 -19.52 -27.24
C ARG A 698 16.01 -19.31 -25.85
N CYS A 699 16.40 -20.11 -24.86
CA CYS A 699 16.00 -19.98 -23.47
C CYS A 699 17.25 -19.95 -22.58
N PHE A 700 17.30 -19.06 -21.60
CA PHE A 700 18.41 -18.93 -20.65
C PHE A 700 17.91 -18.87 -19.20
N SER A 701 18.52 -19.70 -18.35
CA SER A 701 18.21 -19.79 -16.92
C SER A 701 19.03 -18.76 -16.13
N VAL A 702 18.35 -17.84 -15.47
CA VAL A 702 18.96 -16.81 -14.62
C VAL A 702 18.90 -17.22 -13.15
N ASN A 703 19.98 -16.99 -12.42
CA ASN A 703 20.01 -17.21 -10.98
C ASN A 703 19.19 -16.14 -10.21
N CYS A 704 18.02 -16.51 -9.70
CA CYS A 704 17.15 -15.61 -8.94
C CYS A 704 17.67 -15.21 -7.54
N SER A 705 18.74 -15.83 -7.03
CA SER A 705 19.36 -15.43 -5.75
C SER A 705 20.29 -14.21 -5.87
N GLU A 706 20.70 -13.85 -7.09
CA GLU A 706 21.58 -12.72 -7.38
C GLU A 706 20.80 -11.40 -7.59
N LYS A 707 21.46 -10.26 -7.41
CA LYS A 707 20.82 -8.95 -7.67
C LYS A 707 20.71 -8.72 -9.18
N ALA A 708 19.70 -7.95 -9.60
CA ALA A 708 19.45 -7.60 -11.00
C ALA A 708 20.68 -7.10 -11.80
N ARG A 709 21.67 -6.48 -11.13
CA ARG A 709 22.95 -6.08 -11.73
C ARG A 709 23.87 -7.26 -12.04
N GLU A 710 23.97 -8.23 -11.14
CA GLU A 710 24.80 -9.44 -11.29
C GLU A 710 24.18 -10.35 -12.36
N GLN A 711 22.87 -10.59 -12.27
CA GLN A 711 22.06 -11.26 -13.29
C GLN A 711 22.25 -10.65 -14.69
N ALA A 712 22.24 -9.31 -14.81
CA ALA A 712 22.46 -8.64 -16.10
C ALA A 712 23.87 -8.86 -16.66
N LEU A 713 24.89 -8.85 -15.79
CA LEU A 713 26.27 -9.16 -16.20
C LEU A 713 26.40 -10.62 -16.66
N GLN A 714 25.71 -11.56 -16.01
CA GLN A 714 25.66 -12.97 -16.41
C GLN A 714 25.06 -13.12 -17.82
N VAL A 715 23.88 -12.50 -18.07
CA VAL A 715 23.20 -12.54 -19.37
C VAL A 715 24.05 -11.92 -20.48
N LEU A 716 24.57 -10.70 -20.28
CA LEU A 716 25.38 -10.01 -21.29
C LEU A 716 26.68 -10.78 -21.61
N LYS A 717 27.30 -11.41 -20.60
CA LYS A 717 28.48 -12.26 -20.79
C LYS A 717 28.15 -13.54 -21.57
N HIS A 718 27.01 -14.19 -21.28
CA HIS A 718 26.60 -15.41 -21.96
C HIS A 718 26.29 -15.17 -23.45
N PHE A 719 25.58 -14.09 -23.77
CA PHE A 719 25.23 -13.73 -25.16
C PHE A 719 26.27 -12.84 -25.86
N ASN A 720 27.47 -12.67 -25.29
CA ASN A 720 28.58 -11.90 -25.86
C ASN A 720 28.19 -10.45 -26.27
N VAL A 721 27.36 -9.80 -25.45
CA VAL A 721 26.82 -8.46 -25.71
C VAL A 721 27.71 -7.39 -25.08
N GLN A 722 28.27 -6.51 -25.89
CA GLN A 722 29.15 -5.43 -25.42
C GLN A 722 28.40 -4.10 -25.29
N VAL A 723 28.26 -3.60 -24.06
CA VAL A 723 27.58 -2.33 -23.76
C VAL A 723 28.57 -1.16 -23.82
N ALA A 724 28.38 -0.23 -24.75
CA ALA A 724 29.13 1.02 -24.78
C ALA A 724 28.49 2.10 -23.88
N LEU A 725 29.25 3.15 -23.53
CA LEU A 725 28.72 4.28 -22.76
C LEU A 725 27.54 5.00 -23.44
N ALA A 726 27.42 4.89 -24.77
CA ALA A 726 26.32 5.45 -25.56
C ALA A 726 25.02 4.62 -25.51
N ASP A 727 25.09 3.34 -25.10
CA ASP A 727 23.90 2.48 -25.00
C ASP A 727 23.18 2.62 -23.65
N ILE A 728 23.89 3.11 -22.64
CA ILE A 728 23.35 3.34 -21.29
C ILE A 728 22.24 4.40 -21.35
N PHE A 729 21.04 4.02 -20.92
CA PHE A 729 19.78 4.78 -21.03
C PHE A 729 19.30 5.10 -22.45
N SER A 730 19.88 4.50 -23.51
CA SER A 730 19.46 4.72 -24.90
C SER A 730 18.01 4.28 -25.19
N ARG A 731 17.45 3.35 -24.40
CA ARG A 731 16.05 2.90 -24.42
C ARG A 731 15.31 3.27 -23.12
N CYS A 732 15.40 4.55 -22.74
CA CYS A 732 15.01 5.07 -21.42
C CYS A 732 13.55 4.75 -20.98
N GLN A 733 13.30 4.81 -19.67
CA GLN A 733 12.11 4.22 -19.02
C GLN A 733 10.77 4.86 -19.43
N CYS A 734 10.05 4.23 -20.37
CA CYS A 734 8.59 4.30 -20.37
C CYS A 734 8.07 3.52 -19.15
N ILE A 735 7.63 4.25 -18.12
CA ILE A 735 6.69 3.76 -17.13
C ILE A 735 5.30 3.91 -17.74
N SER A 736 4.76 2.80 -18.26
CA SER A 736 3.34 2.58 -18.55
C SER A 736 2.82 1.59 -17.52
#